data_AF-A0A914MCH1-F1
#
_entry.id   AF-A0A914MCH1-F1
#
_cell.length_a   1.000
_cell.length_b   1.000
_cell.length_c   1.000
_cell.angle_alpha   90.00
_cell.angle_beta   90.00
_cell.angle_gamma   90.00
#
_symmetry.space_group_name_H-M   'P 1'
#
loop_
_entity.id
_entity.type
_entity.pdbx_description
1 polymer ?
#
loop_
_entity_poly.entity_id
_entity_poly.type
_entity_poly.pdbx_seq_one_letter_code
_entity_poly.pdbx_strand_id
1 'polypeptide(L)'
;MGEYYQQQKGGGGGYGQVSYGYPAMHCNISRAYMDLTEMERKCLEQRKYWCFLLSSIVTFCVSMLLVVIWRISTHLFLQPRERGGGGGGLSEPLIQDVESYKQGGIIKTKIAATTNQEMRKEPVQIGWMTEAKDWAGELISGQSMTGRILVVLVFLLSIGSLIIYFVDTYRDSFQVETCVPWSESPTQQIDLGFNIFFLIYFFIRFIAASDKVWFLLDRYSFVDFFTIPPSFVAIYLERNWIGLRFLRALRLMTVPDILQYLNILKTSSSIRLTQLLSIFISTCLAGAGVIHLLENSGDPWKDFVNSHRISYPDCVYILLVTMSTVGYGDIYCTTVLGRGFMVFFILGGLAMFASFVPEIAELIGNRQKYGGEYKGEHGKRHIVVCGHINYESVSHFLQDFLHEDREDVDVEVVFLHRVVPDLELEGLFKRHFTKVEFFTGTVMDSIDLQRVKVDEADACLVLANKYSSDPDAEDAANIMRVISIKNYSSEIRVIVQLMQYHNKAYLLNIPSWDWRRGDDVICLAELKLGFIAQSCLAPGFSTMMANLFAMRSFKTSPHTPEWLNEYLRGSGMEMYTETMSSSFIGMRFPDAAEFAFFFENFFKCWGFHSLSQKIFLLPSASKHTPDWLSLYLCGAGMEMYTEMLSHSFVGLRFPDAADLLFTRLGLLLLAIELKDEDKKECSIAINPGPVTVILPQTQGFFIAQSADEVKSAPGWARTTNLSVNSRTRCRLRHGSNWWSFPFYSISFYWCKICHADVYDVSLIKKCKCKNLSLFRKGGKVLMKRASTITGALSTKIRNGSIMGTKLDSELKQLINFENGKENLINTADLFEQQEMKYDSTGMFHWCNPRSIEECILDRSQAAMTVLNGHVVVCLFADKDSPLIGLRNFIMPLRSSNFHYHELKHVVIVGDVEYLRHEWKTLHNLPKISILNGNPLSRADLRAVNINLCVMCVIISARIPNPNEDPTLADKEAILASLNIKAMEFEEGLLNTIPVQRVVVPTVPLPNTGAFSLLSQIWI
;
A
#
# COMPACT_ATOMS: atom_id res chain seq x y z
N MET A 1 40.92 9.88 -36.79
CA MET A 1 40.92 11.29 -36.34
C MET A 1 41.77 11.33 -35.08
N GLY A 2 42.97 11.89 -35.02
CA GLY A 2 43.69 12.78 -35.92
C GLY A 2 44.47 13.76 -35.03
N GLU A 3 45.80 13.56 -34.96
CA GLU A 3 46.89 14.57 -34.98
C GLU A 3 46.85 15.70 -33.91
N TYR A 4 47.92 16.03 -33.18
CA TYR A 4 49.24 16.58 -33.54
C TYR A 4 50.05 16.66 -32.21
N TYR A 5 51.38 16.51 -32.08
CA TYR A 5 52.51 17.13 -32.79
C TYR A 5 53.81 16.31 -32.57
N GLN A 6 54.64 16.21 -33.62
CA GLN A 6 56.05 15.78 -33.65
C GLN A 6 56.96 16.86 -32.98
N GLN A 7 58.27 16.74 -32.68
CA GLN A 7 59.39 16.09 -33.37
C GLN A 7 60.74 16.28 -32.61
N GLN A 8 61.76 15.52 -33.03
CA GLN A 8 63.26 15.64 -32.87
C GLN A 8 63.92 14.66 -31.87
N LYS A 9 64.49 13.52 -32.35
CA LYS A 9 65.86 13.26 -32.92
C LYS A 9 66.93 13.21 -31.81
N GLY A 10 67.85 12.24 -31.67
CA GLY A 10 68.24 10.94 -32.27
C GLY A 10 69.08 10.22 -31.17
N GLY A 11 69.56 8.98 -31.20
CA GLY A 11 70.00 8.01 -32.20
C GLY A 11 71.12 7.19 -31.53
N GLY A 12 71.21 5.88 -31.78
CA GLY A 12 72.35 5.04 -31.36
C GLY A 12 71.96 3.78 -30.57
N GLY A 13 72.08 2.61 -31.20
CA GLY A 13 71.61 1.32 -30.67
C GLY A 13 72.64 0.48 -29.92
N GLY A 14 72.20 -0.71 -29.52
CA GLY A 14 73.04 -1.77 -28.96
C GLY A 14 72.22 -2.82 -28.21
N TYR A 15 71.97 -3.97 -28.85
CA TYR A 15 71.36 -5.16 -28.24
C TYR A 15 72.26 -5.75 -27.14
N GLY A 16 71.67 -6.09 -25.99
CA GLY A 16 72.34 -6.84 -24.92
C GLY A 16 71.36 -7.43 -23.90
N GLN A 17 71.06 -8.73 -24.08
CA GLN A 17 70.57 -9.72 -23.11
C GLN A 17 69.63 -9.27 -21.97
N VAL A 18 68.35 -9.65 -22.11
CA VAL A 18 67.35 -9.65 -21.03
C VAL A 18 67.65 -10.81 -20.08
N SER A 19 68.21 -10.49 -18.91
CA SER A 19 68.10 -11.30 -17.70
C SER A 19 67.17 -10.56 -16.76
N TYR A 20 66.11 -11.22 -16.28
CA TYR A 20 65.13 -10.67 -15.34
C TYR A 20 65.79 -10.39 -13.99
N GLY A 21 66.44 -9.24 -13.86
CA GLY A 21 66.74 -8.58 -12.60
C GLY A 21 65.61 -7.61 -12.29
N TYR A 22 64.88 -7.84 -11.20
CA TYR A 22 63.96 -6.85 -10.65
C TYR A 22 64.73 -5.52 -10.50
N PRO A 23 64.26 -4.40 -11.08
CA PRO A 23 64.88 -3.11 -10.85
C PRO A 23 64.72 -2.78 -9.36
N ALA A 24 65.82 -2.41 -8.73
CA ALA A 24 65.82 -1.87 -7.38
C ALA A 24 64.71 -0.83 -7.28
N MET A 25 63.72 -1.10 -6.42
CA MET A 25 62.69 -0.12 -6.05
C MET A 25 63.43 1.11 -5.54
N HIS A 26 63.48 2.14 -6.38
CA HIS A 26 63.72 3.49 -5.92
C HIS A 26 62.57 3.80 -4.96
N CYS A 27 62.84 3.64 -3.67
CA CYS A 27 62.07 4.24 -2.60
C CYS A 27 61.90 5.71 -2.99
N ASN A 28 60.65 6.13 -3.18
CA ASN A 28 60.32 7.53 -3.33
C ASN A 28 60.71 8.18 -2.01
N ILE A 29 61.95 8.67 -1.95
CA ILE A 29 62.54 9.35 -0.81
C ILE A 29 61.53 10.41 -0.39
N SER A 30 61.11 10.34 0.86
CA SER A 30 60.40 11.36 1.62
C SER A 30 60.77 12.73 1.09
N ARG A 31 59.77 13.57 0.76
CA ARG A 31 59.93 14.96 0.28
C ARG A 31 61.27 15.57 0.70
N ALA A 32 62.08 15.98 -0.28
CA ALA A 32 63.35 16.67 -0.09
C ALA A 32 63.22 17.73 1.01
N TYR A 33 63.80 17.48 2.18
CA TYR A 33 63.68 18.34 3.35
C TYR A 33 64.82 19.35 3.32
N MET A 34 64.51 20.65 3.46
CA MET A 34 65.52 21.69 3.62
C MET A 34 66.34 21.46 4.89
N ASP A 35 67.65 21.72 4.81
CA ASP A 35 68.56 21.70 5.95
C ASP A 35 68.04 22.63 7.06
N LEU A 36 68.07 22.11 8.30
CA LEU A 36 67.74 22.84 9.52
C LEU A 36 68.50 24.17 9.58
N THR A 37 67.81 25.27 9.88
CA THR A 37 68.52 26.54 10.12
C THR A 37 69.37 26.44 11.40
N GLU A 38 70.50 27.15 11.45
CA GLU A 38 71.43 27.17 12.60
C GLU A 38 70.72 27.52 13.93
N MET A 39 69.72 28.40 13.87
CA MET A 39 68.89 28.84 15.02
C MET A 39 67.99 27.71 15.54
N GLU A 40 67.37 26.95 14.64
CA GLU A 40 66.54 25.79 14.98
C GLU A 40 67.38 24.65 15.56
N ARG A 41 68.57 24.42 15.01
CA ARG A 41 69.51 23.42 15.53
C ARG A 41 69.94 23.73 16.97
N LYS A 42 70.28 24.99 17.27
CA LYS A 42 70.61 25.45 18.64
C LYS A 42 69.43 25.34 19.62
N CYS A 43 68.20 25.55 19.15
CA CYS A 43 67.00 25.36 19.96
C CYS A 43 66.82 23.87 20.34
N LEU A 44 67.08 22.95 19.41
CA LEU A 44 66.96 21.50 19.59
C LEU A 44 68.12 20.84 20.37
N GLU A 45 69.29 21.49 20.46
CA GLU A 45 70.41 21.04 21.28
C GLU A 45 70.13 21.17 22.79
N GLN A 46 69.29 22.12 23.21
CA GLN A 46 68.82 22.26 24.60
C GLN A 46 67.30 22.07 24.69
N ARG A 47 66.84 20.83 24.62
CA ARG A 47 65.40 20.49 24.72
C ARG A 47 64.85 20.74 26.14
N LYS A 48 63.71 21.43 26.23
CA LYS A 48 63.03 21.73 27.52
C LYS A 48 61.65 21.06 27.65
N TYR A 49 61.32 20.04 26.85
CA TYR A 49 60.05 19.31 26.92
C TYR A 49 59.65 18.83 28.32
N TRP A 50 60.63 18.44 29.17
CA TRP A 50 60.37 18.01 30.53
C TRP A 50 59.66 19.06 31.38
N CYS A 51 59.93 20.36 31.18
CA CYS A 51 59.26 21.44 31.91
C CYS A 51 57.75 21.48 31.63
N PHE A 52 57.37 21.23 30.38
CA PHE A 52 55.96 21.18 29.96
C PHE A 52 55.25 19.98 30.55
N LEU A 53 55.84 18.79 30.43
CA LEU A 53 55.27 17.56 30.97
C LEU A 53 55.18 17.60 32.50
N LEU A 54 56.23 18.07 33.17
CA LEU A 54 56.28 18.22 34.62
C LEU A 54 55.19 19.18 35.11
N SER A 55 54.90 20.26 34.37
CA SER A 55 53.83 21.20 34.75
C SER A 55 52.45 20.52 34.81
N SER A 56 52.12 19.65 33.84
CA SER A 56 50.88 18.88 33.83
C SER A 56 50.83 17.85 34.97
N ILE A 57 51.92 17.08 35.16
CA ILE A 57 51.99 16.04 36.20
C ILE A 57 51.89 16.67 37.59
N VAL A 58 52.64 17.75 37.85
CA VAL A 58 52.60 18.46 39.14
C VAL A 58 51.21 19.05 39.39
N THR A 59 50.58 19.66 38.39
CA THR A 59 49.21 20.21 38.53
C THR A 59 48.20 19.11 38.86
N PHE A 60 48.29 17.94 38.21
CA PHE A 60 47.43 16.79 38.49
C PHE A 60 47.69 16.22 39.90
N CYS A 61 48.94 15.96 40.27
CA CYS A 61 49.29 15.38 41.57
C CYS A 61 48.95 16.33 42.73
N VAL A 62 49.25 17.63 42.61
CA VAL A 62 48.93 18.63 43.64
C VAL A 62 47.42 18.79 43.80
N SER A 63 46.67 18.88 42.70
CA SER A 63 45.20 18.98 42.77
C SER A 63 44.57 17.74 43.42
N MET A 64 45.05 16.54 43.09
CA MET A 64 44.62 15.30 43.75
C MET A 64 44.96 15.29 45.24
N LEU A 65 46.19 15.62 45.61
CA LEU A 65 46.62 15.66 47.00
C LEU A 65 45.77 16.66 47.80
N LEU A 66 45.50 17.86 47.28
CA LEU A 66 44.67 18.85 47.96
C LEU A 66 43.24 18.37 48.19
N VAL A 67 42.61 17.72 47.22
CA VAL A 67 41.24 17.18 47.37
C VAL A 67 41.21 16.00 48.33
N VAL A 68 42.21 15.11 48.28
CA VAL A 68 42.31 13.96 49.20
C VAL A 68 42.59 14.43 50.62
N ILE A 69 43.52 15.38 50.82
CA ILE A 69 43.81 16.00 52.12
C ILE A 69 42.57 16.70 52.67
N TRP A 70 41.83 17.43 51.83
CA TRP A 70 40.56 18.06 52.22
C TRP A 70 39.54 17.01 52.68
N ARG A 71 39.38 15.92 51.93
CA ARG A 71 38.45 14.82 52.25
C ARG A 71 38.83 14.07 53.53
N ILE A 72 40.14 13.85 53.73
CA ILE A 72 40.67 13.23 54.96
C ILE A 72 40.49 14.17 56.14
N SER A 73 40.75 15.46 55.97
CA SER A 73 40.58 16.48 57.02
C SER A 73 39.11 16.60 57.41
N THR A 74 38.17 16.67 56.46
CA THR A 74 36.74 16.70 56.80
C THR A 74 36.29 15.40 57.49
N HIS A 75 36.79 14.23 57.08
CA HIS A 75 36.49 12.97 57.76
C HIS A 75 37.09 12.87 59.18
N LEU A 76 38.28 13.43 59.41
CA LEU A 76 38.95 13.44 60.72
C LEU A 76 38.37 14.48 61.69
N PHE A 77 37.94 15.64 61.19
CA PHE A 77 37.37 16.73 62.02
C PHE A 77 35.86 16.58 62.29
N LEU A 78 35.12 15.77 61.51
CA LEU A 78 33.67 15.53 61.68
C LEU A 78 33.32 14.09 62.10
N GLN A 79 34.13 13.42 62.94
CA GLN A 79 33.62 12.30 63.73
C GLN A 79 32.83 12.84 64.94
N PRO A 80 31.52 12.57 65.08
CA PRO A 80 30.85 12.75 66.35
C PRO A 80 31.47 11.79 67.37
N ARG A 81 32.00 12.36 68.45
CA ARG A 81 32.41 11.62 69.64
C ARG A 81 31.14 11.10 70.34
N GLU A 82 30.69 9.91 70.01
CA GLU A 82 29.68 9.22 70.81
C GLU A 82 30.27 8.83 72.18
N ARG A 83 29.78 9.48 73.23
CA ARG A 83 29.71 8.90 74.58
C ARG A 83 28.44 9.41 75.27
N GLY A 84 27.49 8.49 75.43
CA GLY A 84 26.57 8.51 76.56
C GLY A 84 25.09 8.59 76.23
N GLY A 85 24.49 7.43 75.95
CA GLY A 85 23.22 7.07 76.58
C GLY A 85 21.96 7.09 75.72
N GLY A 86 21.60 5.89 75.22
CA GLY A 86 20.23 5.39 75.39
C GLY A 86 19.34 5.32 74.15
N GLY A 87 19.18 4.09 73.63
CA GLY A 87 17.85 3.58 73.29
C GLY A 87 17.58 3.21 71.83
N GLY A 88 17.65 1.90 71.54
CA GLY A 88 16.89 1.16 70.50
C GLY A 88 17.27 1.44 69.05
N GLY A 89 17.53 0.49 68.16
CA GLY A 89 17.21 -0.93 68.08
C GLY A 89 17.01 -1.24 66.59
N LEU A 90 17.66 -2.31 66.10
CA LEU A 90 17.41 -3.17 64.90
C LEU A 90 16.56 -2.60 63.74
N SER A 91 16.85 -2.80 62.46
CA SER A 91 17.59 -3.84 61.72
C SER A 91 17.58 -3.46 60.21
N GLU A 92 18.54 -3.99 59.44
CA GLU A 92 18.59 -3.93 57.96
C GLU A 92 17.28 -4.30 57.25
N PRO A 93 17.17 -3.97 55.95
CA PRO A 93 17.10 -5.11 55.03
C PRO A 93 17.97 -5.03 53.77
N LEU A 94 18.18 -6.23 53.25
CA LEU A 94 18.97 -6.67 52.11
C LEU A 94 18.58 -6.06 50.75
N ILE A 95 19.59 -6.16 49.86
CA ILE A 95 19.55 -6.07 48.39
C ILE A 95 18.44 -6.94 47.78
N GLN A 96 17.75 -6.42 46.77
CA GLN A 96 17.13 -7.27 45.74
C GLN A 96 17.05 -6.55 44.38
N ASP A 97 17.65 -7.19 43.37
CA ASP A 97 17.51 -6.89 41.95
C ASP A 97 16.05 -6.99 41.50
N VAL A 98 15.61 -6.15 40.56
CA VAL A 98 14.34 -6.38 39.84
C VAL A 98 14.47 -6.03 38.36
N GLU A 99 14.22 -7.07 37.55
CA GLU A 99 13.99 -7.10 36.12
C GLU A 99 12.75 -6.30 35.68
N SER A 100 12.78 -5.81 34.45
CA SER A 100 11.64 -5.29 33.72
C SER A 100 10.63 -6.37 33.29
N TYR A 101 9.33 -6.14 33.54
CA TYR A 101 8.21 -6.74 32.79
C TYR A 101 7.08 -5.72 32.55
N LYS A 102 6.46 -5.80 31.36
CA LYS A 102 5.27 -5.05 30.91
C LYS A 102 3.98 -5.70 31.42
N GLN A 103 3.01 -4.92 31.92
CA GLN A 103 1.59 -5.11 31.57
C GLN A 103 0.70 -3.90 31.92
N GLY A 104 -0.24 -3.64 31.00
CA GLY A 104 -1.36 -2.70 30.94
C GLY A 104 -1.96 -2.02 32.18
N GLY A 105 -2.61 -0.88 31.92
CA GLY A 105 -3.79 -0.45 32.69
C GLY A 105 -3.73 0.97 33.26
N ILE A 106 -4.45 1.87 32.62
CA ILE A 106 -4.69 3.28 32.96
C ILE A 106 -5.36 3.41 34.34
N ILE A 107 -4.86 4.26 35.25
CA ILE A 107 -5.71 4.91 36.26
C ILE A 107 -5.28 6.38 36.49
N LYS A 108 -6.20 7.29 36.13
CA LYS A 108 -6.25 8.69 36.54
C LYS A 108 -6.49 8.78 38.06
N THR A 109 -5.84 9.71 38.75
CA THR A 109 -6.29 10.13 40.08
C THR A 109 -6.33 11.65 40.19
N LYS A 110 -7.57 12.17 40.18
CA LYS A 110 -7.92 13.46 40.77
C LYS A 110 -7.69 13.37 42.28
N ILE A 111 -7.07 14.37 42.88
CA ILE A 111 -7.26 14.65 44.30
C ILE A 111 -7.61 16.13 44.44
N ALA A 112 -8.87 16.36 44.79
CA ALA A 112 -9.37 17.64 45.25
C ALA A 112 -9.13 17.73 46.77
N ALA A 113 -8.51 18.85 47.15
CA ALA A 113 -8.55 19.57 48.42
C ALA A 113 -8.93 18.83 49.72
N THR A 114 -8.02 18.87 50.70
CA THR A 114 -8.36 19.44 52.02
C THR A 114 -7.14 20.08 52.67
N THR A 115 -7.35 21.29 53.15
CA THR A 115 -6.38 22.25 53.67
C THR A 115 -5.94 21.94 55.11
N ASN A 116 -4.74 22.41 55.44
CA ASN A 116 -4.22 22.75 56.78
C ASN A 116 -3.77 21.63 57.73
N GLN A 117 -2.47 21.31 57.65
CA GLN A 117 -1.61 21.29 58.83
C GLN A 117 -0.28 21.98 58.49
N GLU A 118 -0.06 23.13 59.12
CA GLU A 118 1.21 23.85 59.15
C GLU A 118 2.26 22.99 59.86
N MET A 119 2.96 22.16 59.09
CA MET A 119 4.23 21.59 59.51
C MET A 119 5.30 22.66 59.30
N ARG A 120 5.75 23.21 60.42
CA ARG A 120 6.90 24.10 60.59
C ARG A 120 8.11 23.52 59.86
N LYS A 121 8.31 23.91 58.59
CA LYS A 121 9.58 23.71 57.88
C LYS A 121 10.58 24.69 58.48
N GLU A 122 11.49 24.20 59.31
CA GLU A 122 12.73 24.91 59.57
C GLU A 122 13.43 25.17 58.22
N PRO A 123 13.87 26.40 57.93
CA PRO A 123 14.59 26.69 56.70
C PRO A 123 15.98 26.04 56.83
N VAL A 124 16.24 24.98 56.07
CA VAL A 124 17.61 24.57 55.78
C VAL A 124 18.26 25.76 55.07
N GLN A 125 19.23 26.41 55.73
CA GLN A 125 20.02 27.48 55.12
C GLN A 125 20.73 26.89 53.89
N ILE A 126 20.23 27.21 52.70
CA ILE A 126 20.89 26.92 51.43
C ILE A 126 22.19 27.73 51.46
N GLY A 127 23.33 27.05 51.56
CA GLY A 127 24.63 27.70 51.53
C GLY A 127 24.93 28.26 50.14
N TRP A 128 25.72 29.33 50.06
CA TRP A 128 26.21 29.87 48.78
C TRP A 128 26.86 28.79 47.89
N MET A 129 27.48 27.78 48.50
CA MET A 129 28.13 26.68 47.79
C MET A 129 27.13 25.70 47.14
N THR A 130 25.92 25.54 47.69
CA THR A 130 24.86 24.75 47.05
C THR A 130 24.24 25.53 45.89
N GLU A 131 24.04 26.83 46.03
CA GLU A 131 23.54 27.69 44.95
C GLU A 131 24.51 27.76 43.77
N ALA A 132 25.82 27.91 44.05
CA ALA A 132 26.85 27.90 43.01
C ALA A 132 26.95 26.55 42.28
N LYS A 133 26.73 25.44 42.99
CA LYS A 133 26.70 24.10 42.39
C LYS A 133 25.50 23.93 41.46
N ASP A 134 24.32 24.35 41.89
CA ASP A 134 23.09 24.23 41.11
C ASP A 134 23.14 25.13 39.87
N TRP A 135 23.63 26.37 40.02
CA TRP A 135 23.88 27.28 38.90
C TRP A 135 24.85 26.69 37.86
N ALA A 136 25.97 26.13 38.31
CA ALA A 136 26.94 25.50 37.41
C ALA A 136 26.36 24.24 36.75
N GLY A 137 25.54 23.46 37.46
CA GLY A 137 24.83 22.30 36.94
C GLY A 137 23.81 22.66 35.85
N GLU A 138 23.05 23.73 36.04
CA GLU A 138 22.10 24.24 35.04
C GLU A 138 22.82 24.71 33.75
N LEU A 139 24.00 25.30 33.91
CA LEU A 139 24.81 25.78 32.78
C LEU A 139 25.41 24.64 31.96
N ILE A 140 25.84 23.54 32.60
CA ILE A 140 26.43 22.37 31.91
C ILE A 140 25.36 21.51 31.25
N SER A 141 24.19 21.36 31.88
CA SER A 141 23.12 20.50 31.38
C SER A 141 22.42 21.04 30.12
N GLY A 142 22.71 22.27 29.70
CA GLY A 142 22.12 22.89 28.51
C GLY A 142 20.61 23.16 28.64
N GLN A 143 20.08 23.14 29.87
CA GLN A 143 18.67 23.44 30.15
C GLN A 143 18.35 24.93 29.96
N SER A 144 19.26 25.80 30.39
CA SER A 144 19.18 27.24 30.19
C SER A 144 19.68 27.68 28.80
N MET A 145 19.18 28.81 28.29
CA MET A 145 19.68 29.39 27.03
C MET A 145 21.17 29.75 27.08
N THR A 146 21.64 30.23 28.24
CA THR A 146 23.05 30.51 28.51
C THR A 146 23.88 29.23 28.51
N GLY A 147 23.36 28.14 29.08
CA GLY A 147 23.98 26.82 29.04
C GLY A 147 24.11 26.27 27.62
N ARG A 148 23.06 26.40 26.79
CA ARG A 148 23.12 25.99 25.37
C ARG A 148 24.18 26.78 24.59
N ILE A 149 24.29 28.08 24.82
CA ILE A 149 25.33 28.92 24.20
C ILE A 149 26.72 28.44 24.66
N LEU A 150 26.91 28.20 25.96
CA LEU A 150 28.18 27.71 26.49
C LEU A 150 28.57 26.37 25.84
N VAL A 151 27.63 25.42 25.76
CA VAL A 151 27.85 24.09 25.18
C VAL A 151 28.19 24.16 23.68
N VAL A 152 27.49 24.99 22.89
CA VAL A 152 27.82 25.22 21.48
C VAL A 152 29.21 25.86 21.33
N LEU A 153 29.54 26.81 22.20
CA LEU A 153 30.82 27.50 22.17
C LEU A 153 31.97 26.54 22.54
N VAL A 154 31.79 25.68 23.54
CA VAL A 154 32.73 24.60 23.87
C VAL A 154 32.95 23.67 22.66
N PHE A 155 31.88 23.31 21.94
CA PHE A 155 31.98 22.47 20.75
C PHE A 155 32.81 23.15 19.63
N LEU A 156 32.47 24.39 19.28
CA LEU A 156 33.18 25.14 18.23
C LEU A 156 34.65 25.40 18.58
N LEU A 157 34.93 25.79 19.83
CA LEU A 157 36.30 26.02 20.29
C LEU A 157 37.11 24.73 20.39
N SER A 158 36.47 23.58 20.67
CA SER A 158 37.17 22.28 20.69
C SER A 158 37.63 21.88 19.30
N ILE A 159 36.78 22.07 18.29
CA ILE A 159 37.15 21.88 16.88
C ILE A 159 38.23 22.88 16.47
N GLY A 160 38.07 24.16 16.82
CA GLY A 160 39.08 25.21 16.54
C GLY A 160 40.45 24.88 17.15
N SER A 161 40.48 24.41 18.40
CA SER A 161 41.71 24.02 19.10
C SER A 161 42.40 22.78 18.48
N LEU A 162 41.61 21.86 17.89
CA LEU A 162 42.14 20.73 17.13
C LEU A 162 42.67 21.16 15.75
N ILE A 163 41.99 22.09 15.08
CA ILE A 163 42.46 22.66 13.80
C ILE A 163 43.80 23.36 13.98
N ILE A 164 43.99 24.11 15.07
CA ILE A 164 45.30 24.72 15.37
C ILE A 164 46.39 23.66 15.48
N TYR A 165 46.10 22.52 16.14
CA TYR A 165 47.05 21.41 16.19
C TYR A 165 47.38 20.85 14.80
N PHE A 166 46.39 20.71 13.90
CA PHE A 166 46.65 20.30 12.51
C PHE A 166 47.47 21.32 11.74
N VAL A 167 47.19 22.62 11.90
CA VAL A 167 47.97 23.69 11.26
C VAL A 167 49.41 23.70 11.76
N ASP A 168 49.64 23.51 13.06
CA ASP A 168 50.98 23.46 13.66
C ASP A 168 51.78 22.22 13.19
N THR A 169 51.10 21.09 12.93
CA THR A 169 51.74 19.84 12.47
C THR A 169 51.90 19.72 10.96
N TYR A 170 51.14 20.51 10.18
CA TYR A 170 51.19 20.48 8.71
C TYR A 170 52.27 21.39 8.10
N ARG A 171 52.82 22.36 8.85
CA ARG A 171 53.84 23.28 8.31
C ARG A 171 55.08 22.53 7.83
N ASP A 172 55.56 22.83 6.62
CA ASP A 172 56.68 22.14 5.97
C ASP A 172 58.02 22.26 6.73
N SER A 173 58.18 23.24 7.61
CA SER A 173 59.32 23.40 8.55
C SER A 173 59.00 22.83 9.94
N PHE A 174 58.40 21.63 10.00
CA PHE A 174 57.91 21.05 11.25
C PHE A 174 59.06 20.63 12.18
N GLN A 175 58.96 21.04 13.45
CA GLN A 175 59.86 20.62 14.53
C GLN A 175 59.08 20.38 15.82
N VAL A 176 59.59 19.46 16.64
CA VAL A 176 58.95 19.08 17.92
C VAL A 176 58.97 20.22 18.95
N GLU A 177 60.04 21.02 18.96
CA GLU A 177 60.19 22.25 19.75
C GLU A 177 60.60 23.41 18.84
N THR A 178 59.97 24.57 18.97
CA THR A 178 60.37 25.80 18.26
C THR A 178 60.57 26.97 19.24
N CYS A 179 61.67 27.71 19.08
CA CYS A 179 62.04 28.85 19.91
C CYS A 179 61.64 30.16 19.20
N VAL A 180 60.34 30.43 19.10
CA VAL A 180 59.80 31.65 18.49
C VAL A 180 59.11 32.46 19.59
N PRO A 181 59.37 33.78 19.72
CA PRO A 181 58.71 34.61 20.72
C PRO A 181 57.21 34.71 20.46
N TRP A 182 56.43 34.77 21.54
CA TRP A 182 54.96 34.78 21.50
C TRP A 182 54.35 35.93 20.68
N SER A 183 55.04 37.08 20.63
CA SER A 183 54.59 38.25 19.86
C SER A 183 54.55 38.01 18.35
N GLU A 184 55.36 37.08 17.84
CA GLU A 184 55.53 36.86 16.40
C GLU A 184 54.63 35.75 15.86
N SER A 185 54.02 34.93 16.72
CA SER A 185 53.22 33.77 16.29
C SER A 185 51.71 33.93 16.57
N PRO A 186 50.88 34.17 15.53
CA PRO A 186 49.44 34.33 15.72
C PRO A 186 48.75 33.04 16.17
N THR A 187 49.30 31.87 15.83
CA THR A 187 48.74 30.56 16.25
C THR A 187 48.83 30.37 17.77
N GLN A 188 49.92 30.80 18.40
CA GLN A 188 50.11 30.70 19.85
C GLN A 188 49.20 31.68 20.61
N GLN A 189 48.94 32.87 20.05
CA GLN A 189 48.02 33.85 20.63
C GLN A 189 46.57 33.34 20.64
N ILE A 190 46.12 32.77 19.52
CA ILE A 190 44.78 32.19 19.42
C ILE A 190 44.65 30.95 20.32
N ASP A 191 45.69 30.09 20.37
CA ASP A 191 45.68 28.90 21.21
C ASP A 191 45.55 29.24 22.71
N LEU A 192 46.23 30.30 23.16
CA LEU A 192 46.10 30.82 24.52
C LEU A 192 44.65 31.25 24.82
N GLY A 193 44.02 31.98 23.89
CA GLY A 193 42.62 32.40 24.04
C GLY A 193 41.67 31.21 24.24
N PHE A 194 41.87 30.12 23.47
CA PHE A 194 41.09 28.90 23.63
C PHE A 194 41.37 28.20 24.97
N ASN A 195 42.63 28.11 25.40
CA ASN A 195 42.99 27.44 26.67
C ASN A 195 42.50 28.22 27.90
N ILE A 196 42.46 29.55 27.86
CA ILE A 196 41.83 30.37 28.92
C ILE A 196 40.34 30.05 29.02
N PHE A 197 39.64 29.96 27.89
CA PHE A 197 38.24 29.57 27.89
C PHE A 197 38.04 28.14 28.46
N PHE A 198 38.87 27.18 28.05
CA PHE A 198 38.79 25.82 28.60
C PHE A 198 39.13 25.75 30.09
N LEU A 199 40.00 26.62 30.60
CA LEU A 199 40.27 26.73 32.03
C LEU A 199 39.03 27.19 32.81
N ILE A 200 38.33 28.21 32.32
CA ILE A 200 37.06 28.66 32.90
C ILE A 200 36.03 27.52 32.86
N TYR A 201 35.90 26.85 31.72
CA TYR A 201 34.99 25.72 31.56
C TYR A 201 35.33 24.53 32.48
N PHE A 202 36.61 24.27 32.72
CA PHE A 202 37.08 23.26 33.68
C PHE A 202 36.63 23.61 35.11
N PHE A 203 36.77 24.86 35.55
CA PHE A 203 36.32 25.28 36.87
C PHE A 203 34.81 25.21 37.05
N ILE A 204 34.03 25.58 36.02
CA ILE A 204 32.56 25.46 36.04
C ILE A 204 32.16 23.98 36.25
N ARG A 205 32.77 23.05 35.50
CA ARG A 205 32.55 21.60 35.69
C ARG A 205 33.01 21.10 37.06
N PHE A 206 34.15 21.60 37.55
CA PHE A 206 34.64 21.25 38.89
C PHE A 206 33.66 21.67 39.98
N ILE A 207 33.03 22.85 39.89
CA ILE A 207 32.03 23.32 40.86
C ILE A 207 30.77 22.45 40.81
N ALA A 208 30.27 22.16 39.61
CA ALA A 208 29.06 21.36 39.41
C ALA A 208 29.19 19.89 39.88
N ALA A 209 30.39 19.30 39.80
CA ALA A 209 30.61 17.90 40.15
C ALA A 209 30.23 17.59 41.61
N SER A 210 29.48 16.50 41.83
CA SER A 210 29.16 16.02 43.19
C SER A 210 30.38 15.43 43.88
N ASP A 211 31.15 14.59 43.18
CA ASP A 211 32.38 13.98 43.69
C ASP A 211 33.61 14.60 43.04
N LYS A 212 34.39 15.35 43.83
CA LYS A 212 35.56 16.08 43.32
C LYS A 212 36.70 15.16 42.89
N VAL A 213 36.90 14.02 43.57
CA VAL A 213 37.96 13.04 43.22
C VAL A 213 37.65 12.34 41.90
N TRP A 214 36.42 11.85 41.75
CA TRP A 214 35.97 11.20 40.50
C TRP A 214 36.01 12.16 39.33
N PHE A 215 35.64 13.42 39.54
CA PHE A 215 35.74 14.44 38.50
C PHE A 215 37.19 14.67 38.03
N LEU A 216 38.17 14.69 38.96
CA LEU A 216 39.57 14.87 38.59
C LEU A 216 40.15 13.64 37.84
N LEU A 217 39.62 12.44 38.08
CA LEU A 217 39.95 11.21 37.35
C LEU A 217 39.14 11.01 36.05
N ASP A 218 38.21 11.91 35.75
CA ASP A 218 37.41 11.82 34.54
C ASP A 218 38.28 12.01 33.27
N ARG A 219 37.92 11.30 32.19
CA ARG A 219 38.69 11.29 30.94
C ARG A 219 38.82 12.68 30.34
N TYR A 220 37.78 13.50 30.46
CA TYR A 220 37.80 14.87 29.93
C TYR A 220 38.69 15.80 30.75
N SER A 221 38.66 15.67 32.08
CA SER A 221 39.55 16.40 32.99
C SER A 221 41.01 16.04 32.73
N PHE A 222 41.30 14.77 32.43
CA PHE A 222 42.64 14.32 32.06
C PHE A 222 43.17 15.04 30.81
N VAL A 223 42.35 15.19 29.76
CA VAL A 223 42.72 15.95 28.55
C VAL A 223 43.09 17.40 28.88
N ASP A 224 42.33 18.03 29.78
CA ASP A 224 42.57 19.43 30.16
C ASP A 224 43.88 19.61 30.96
N PHE A 225 44.22 18.66 31.84
CA PHE A 225 45.49 18.67 32.57
C PHE A 225 46.73 18.59 31.66
N PHE A 226 46.65 17.87 30.55
CA PHE A 226 47.78 17.71 29.62
C PHE A 226 47.80 18.74 28.49
N THR A 227 46.77 19.58 28.37
CA THR A 227 46.67 20.58 27.29
C THR A 227 46.74 22.02 27.80
N ILE A 228 46.18 22.32 28.99
CA ILE A 228 46.09 23.68 29.52
C ILE A 228 47.40 24.15 30.18
N PRO A 229 47.98 23.49 31.21
CA PRO A 229 49.21 23.93 31.86
C PRO A 229 50.42 24.11 30.91
N PRO A 230 50.68 23.19 29.95
CA PRO A 230 51.79 23.36 29.00
C PRO A 230 51.67 24.61 28.14
N SER A 231 50.45 25.07 27.86
CA SER A 231 50.23 26.29 27.06
C SER A 231 50.67 27.56 27.81
N PHE A 232 50.51 27.61 29.13
CA PHE A 232 51.01 28.69 29.97
C PHE A 232 52.53 28.64 30.13
N VAL A 233 53.10 27.44 30.26
CA VAL A 233 54.55 27.25 30.32
C VAL A 233 55.23 27.63 28.99
N ALA A 234 54.55 27.44 27.85
CA ALA A 234 55.05 27.85 26.54
C ALA A 234 55.31 29.36 26.44
N ILE A 235 54.49 30.15 27.12
CA ILE A 235 54.65 31.61 27.19
C ILE A 235 55.77 31.96 28.15
N TYR A 236 55.79 31.34 29.34
CA TYR A 236 56.82 31.61 30.34
C TYR A 236 58.24 31.28 29.86
N LEU A 237 58.40 30.24 29.04
CA LEU A 237 59.69 29.82 28.49
C LEU A 237 59.99 30.38 27.10
N GLU A 238 59.10 31.17 26.51
CA GLU A 238 59.17 31.66 25.12
C GLU A 238 59.49 30.54 24.10
N ARG A 239 58.90 29.37 24.32
CA ARG A 239 59.14 28.15 23.52
C ARG A 239 57.86 27.38 23.28
N ASN A 240 57.65 26.92 22.05
CA ASN A 240 56.49 26.14 21.68
C ASN A 240 56.84 24.65 21.64
N TRP A 241 56.01 23.82 22.28
CA TRP A 241 56.15 22.36 22.28
C TRP A 241 54.84 21.70 21.84
N ILE A 242 54.93 20.83 20.83
CA ILE A 242 53.75 20.13 20.28
C ILE A 242 53.24 19.04 21.23
N GLY A 243 54.16 18.32 21.88
CA GLY A 243 53.93 17.34 22.95
C GLY A 243 52.61 16.57 22.87
N LEU A 244 51.82 16.68 23.93
CA LEU A 244 50.54 15.98 24.12
C LEU A 244 49.33 16.76 23.58
N ARG A 245 49.51 17.75 22.70
CA ARG A 245 48.40 18.53 22.13
C ARG A 245 47.42 17.68 21.32
N PHE A 246 47.84 16.54 20.79
CA PHE A 246 46.95 15.60 20.10
C PHE A 246 45.82 15.06 21.00
N LEU A 247 45.97 15.09 22.33
CA LEU A 247 44.91 14.70 23.27
C LEU A 247 43.65 15.57 23.12
N ARG A 248 43.76 16.76 22.51
CA ARG A 248 42.59 17.59 22.12
C ARG A 248 41.61 16.85 21.22
N ALA A 249 42.06 15.87 20.43
CA ALA A 249 41.19 15.04 19.60
C ALA A 249 40.20 14.20 20.44
N LEU A 250 40.56 13.82 21.67
CA LEU A 250 39.66 13.10 22.58
C LEU A 250 38.47 13.95 23.05
N ARG A 251 38.53 15.28 22.92
CA ARG A 251 37.37 16.16 23.18
C ARG A 251 36.23 15.91 22.18
N LEU A 252 36.48 15.29 21.02
CA LEU A 252 35.41 14.91 20.10
C LEU A 252 34.48 13.83 20.68
N MET A 253 34.88 13.11 21.73
CA MET A 253 34.02 12.14 22.41
C MET A 253 32.83 12.80 23.15
N THR A 254 32.86 14.11 23.42
CA THR A 254 31.72 14.82 24.06
C THR A 254 30.64 15.24 23.05
N VAL A 255 30.92 15.14 21.75
CA VAL A 255 30.01 15.58 20.68
C VAL A 255 28.62 14.92 20.76
N PRO A 256 28.49 13.60 21.00
CA PRO A 256 27.17 12.98 21.13
C PRO A 256 26.37 13.52 22.31
N ASP A 257 27.03 13.84 23.43
CA ASP A 257 26.38 14.38 24.63
C ASP A 257 25.92 15.81 24.40
N ILE A 258 26.77 16.62 23.77
CA ILE A 258 26.45 18.00 23.36
C ILE A 258 25.25 18.02 22.41
N LEU A 259 25.22 17.15 21.40
CA LEU A 259 24.12 17.08 20.43
C LEU A 259 22.81 16.58 21.06
N GLN A 260 22.89 15.77 22.12
CA GLN A 260 21.74 15.37 22.94
C GLN A 260 21.23 16.55 23.79
N TYR A 261 22.12 17.32 24.44
CA TYR A 261 21.73 18.52 25.19
C TYR A 261 21.06 19.58 24.32
N LEU A 262 21.46 19.68 23.05
CA LEU A 262 20.83 20.57 22.06
C LEU A 262 19.53 20.01 21.45
N ASN A 263 19.11 18.80 21.83
CA ASN A 263 17.92 18.12 21.33
C ASN A 263 17.90 17.92 19.80
N ILE A 264 19.09 17.80 19.20
CA ILE A 264 19.29 17.52 17.76
C ILE A 264 19.16 16.01 17.51
N LEU A 265 19.76 15.20 18.36
CA LEU A 265 19.67 13.74 18.30
C LEU A 265 18.52 13.25 19.18
N LYS A 266 17.43 12.78 18.56
CA LYS A 266 16.21 12.32 19.27
C LYS A 266 16.06 10.80 19.33
N THR A 267 16.63 10.09 18.35
CA THR A 267 16.45 8.64 18.20
C THR A 267 17.63 7.89 18.81
N SER A 268 17.36 6.77 19.49
CA SER A 268 18.42 5.91 20.06
C SER A 268 19.45 5.47 19.00
N SER A 269 19.00 5.13 17.79
CA SER A 269 19.87 4.73 16.68
C SER A 269 20.82 5.85 16.22
N SER A 270 20.35 7.11 16.16
CA SER A 270 21.20 8.23 15.74
C SER A 270 22.15 8.68 16.85
N ILE A 271 21.73 8.58 18.12
CA ILE A 271 22.61 8.78 19.28
C ILE A 271 23.73 7.73 19.25
N ARG A 272 23.38 6.44 19.11
CA ARG A 272 24.35 5.35 19.07
C ARG A 272 25.32 5.47 17.88
N LEU A 273 24.80 5.80 16.69
CA LEU A 273 25.64 6.03 15.50
C LEU A 273 26.65 7.16 15.72
N THR A 274 26.20 8.30 16.27
CA THR A 274 27.07 9.45 16.53
C THR A 274 28.11 9.13 17.60
N GLN A 275 27.73 8.36 18.64
CA GLN A 275 28.65 7.86 19.67
C GLN A 275 29.77 7.01 19.06
N LEU A 276 29.42 5.99 18.27
CA LEU A 276 30.40 5.10 17.63
C LEU A 276 31.35 5.88 16.71
N LEU A 277 30.82 6.77 15.87
CA LEU A 277 31.61 7.59 14.96
C LEU A 277 32.57 8.52 15.73
N SER A 278 32.09 9.17 16.78
CA SER A 278 32.90 10.09 17.59
C SER A 278 34.03 9.37 18.32
N ILE A 279 33.78 8.18 18.89
CA ILE A 279 34.78 7.36 19.58
C ILE A 279 35.82 6.83 18.58
N PHE A 280 35.37 6.34 17.41
CA PHE A 280 36.25 5.85 16.36
C PHE A 280 37.20 6.95 15.87
N ILE A 281 36.66 8.09 15.44
CA ILE A 281 37.45 9.20 14.89
C ILE A 281 38.41 9.76 15.95
N SER A 282 37.94 10.00 17.17
CA SER A 282 38.78 10.55 18.24
C SER A 282 39.93 9.62 18.64
N THR A 283 39.68 8.30 18.71
CA THR A 283 40.73 7.32 19.04
C THR A 283 41.75 7.20 17.91
N CYS A 284 41.31 7.19 16.65
CA CYS A 284 42.20 7.18 15.48
C CYS A 284 43.12 8.40 15.45
N LEU A 285 42.56 9.61 15.63
CA LEU A 285 43.34 10.86 15.65
C LEU A 285 44.30 10.92 16.84
N ALA A 286 43.84 10.53 18.04
CA ALA A 286 44.71 10.50 19.22
C ALA A 286 45.85 9.49 19.06
N GLY A 287 45.57 8.28 18.55
CA GLY A 287 46.60 7.28 18.26
C GLY A 287 47.60 7.78 17.22
N ALA A 288 47.13 8.47 16.18
CA ALA A 288 48.01 9.01 15.13
C ALA A 288 48.92 10.08 15.72
N GLY A 289 48.40 10.89 16.65
CA GLY A 289 49.17 11.87 17.40
C GLY A 289 50.25 11.25 18.30
N VAL A 290 49.98 10.09 18.91
CA VAL A 290 51.00 9.35 19.69
C VAL A 290 52.13 8.90 18.78
N ILE A 291 51.83 8.27 17.64
CA ILE A 291 52.85 7.81 16.68
C ILE A 291 53.64 8.99 16.12
N HIS A 292 52.93 10.05 15.73
CA HIS A 292 53.53 11.28 15.23
C HIS A 292 54.49 11.89 16.26
N LEU A 293 54.15 11.87 17.55
CA LEU A 293 55.06 12.33 18.60
C LEU A 293 56.27 11.41 18.76
N LEU A 294 56.06 10.08 18.82
CA LEU A 294 57.13 9.11 19.07
C LEU A 294 58.15 9.02 17.93
N GLU A 295 57.68 8.94 16.67
CA GLU A 295 58.55 8.82 15.51
C GLU A 295 59.35 10.10 15.25
N ASN A 296 58.71 11.28 15.39
CA ASN A 296 59.39 12.57 15.19
C ASN A 296 60.32 12.95 16.35
N SER A 297 60.04 12.51 17.58
CA SER A 297 60.91 12.80 18.74
C SER A 297 62.16 11.92 18.75
N GLY A 298 62.03 10.65 18.35
CA GLY A 298 63.07 9.63 18.47
C GLY A 298 63.12 8.96 19.85
N ASP A 299 63.95 7.92 19.98
CA ASP A 299 64.09 7.17 21.24
C ASP A 299 65.04 7.88 22.23
N PRO A 300 64.64 8.08 23.50
CA PRO A 300 65.48 8.73 24.52
C PRO A 300 66.82 8.00 24.80
N TRP A 301 66.84 6.66 24.73
CA TRP A 301 68.03 5.86 25.05
C TRP A 301 69.12 5.87 23.97
N LYS A 302 68.85 6.48 22.80
CA LYS A 302 69.79 6.63 21.69
C LYS A 302 70.03 8.11 21.38
N ASP A 303 69.95 8.95 22.40
CA ASP A 303 70.12 10.41 22.31
C ASP A 303 69.28 11.07 21.20
N PHE A 304 68.09 10.50 20.90
CA PHE A 304 67.17 10.97 19.87
C PHE A 304 67.74 11.01 18.44
N VAL A 305 68.77 10.22 18.14
CA VAL A 305 69.44 10.20 16.82
C VAL A 305 68.57 9.54 15.73
N ASN A 306 67.78 8.54 16.11
CA ASN A 306 66.93 7.74 15.21
C ASN A 306 65.51 8.31 15.08
N SER A 307 65.40 9.61 14.82
CA SER A 307 64.13 10.27 14.49
C SER A 307 63.74 9.97 13.04
N HIS A 308 62.50 9.53 12.82
CA HIS A 308 61.92 9.36 11.49
C HIS A 308 60.85 10.43 11.29
N ARG A 309 61.10 11.36 10.36
CA ARG A 309 60.21 12.50 10.13
C ARG A 309 59.00 12.08 9.31
N ILE A 310 57.88 11.89 9.98
CA ILE A 310 56.59 11.51 9.37
C ILE A 310 55.59 12.64 9.63
N SER A 311 54.82 13.03 8.61
CA SER A 311 53.77 14.02 8.77
C SER A 311 52.58 13.45 9.55
N TYR A 312 51.81 14.32 10.22
CA TYR A 312 50.63 13.86 10.97
C TYR A 312 49.58 13.14 10.09
N PRO A 313 49.23 13.62 8.88
CA PRO A 313 48.34 12.89 7.97
C PRO A 313 48.86 11.51 7.58
N ASP A 314 50.17 11.34 7.38
CA ASP A 314 50.76 10.03 7.07
C ASP A 314 50.62 9.08 8.27
N CYS A 315 50.71 9.58 9.50
CA CYS A 315 50.47 8.79 10.71
C CYS A 315 49.01 8.31 10.81
N VAL A 316 48.04 9.16 10.41
CA VAL A 316 46.61 8.77 10.33
C VAL A 316 46.43 7.67 9.28
N TYR A 317 47.10 7.79 8.13
CA TYR A 317 47.09 6.78 7.07
C TYR A 317 47.63 5.44 7.58
N ILE A 318 48.81 5.43 8.21
CA ILE A 318 49.43 4.20 8.79
C ILE A 318 48.45 3.52 9.74
N LEU A 319 47.80 4.28 10.63
CA LEU A 319 46.87 3.69 11.59
C LEU A 319 45.62 3.13 10.95
N LEU A 320 45.02 3.84 9.99
CA LEU A 320 43.80 3.37 9.33
C LEU A 320 44.07 2.10 8.50
N VAL A 321 45.21 2.04 7.81
CA VAL A 321 45.70 0.85 7.08
C VAL A 321 45.98 -0.32 8.04
N THR A 322 46.49 -0.03 9.23
CA THR A 322 46.78 -1.05 10.25
C THR A 322 45.51 -1.57 10.92
N MET A 323 44.57 -0.70 11.30
CA MET A 323 43.28 -1.09 11.89
C MET A 323 42.42 -1.92 10.94
N SER A 324 42.47 -1.59 9.64
CA SER A 324 41.75 -2.32 8.60
C SER A 324 42.44 -3.63 8.19
N THR A 325 43.56 -4.01 8.83
CA THR A 325 44.37 -5.21 8.53
C THR A 325 44.98 -5.25 7.12
N VAL A 326 45.01 -4.12 6.39
CA VAL A 326 45.54 -4.10 5.02
C VAL A 326 47.07 -4.17 5.02
N GLY A 327 47.73 -3.32 5.82
CA GLY A 327 49.18 -3.42 6.08
C GLY A 327 50.10 -3.32 4.85
N TYR A 328 49.97 -2.28 4.03
CA TYR A 328 50.78 -2.11 2.80
C TYR A 328 52.30 -2.15 3.03
N GLY A 329 52.79 -1.67 4.18
CA GLY A 329 54.21 -1.64 4.53
C GLY A 329 55.03 -0.57 3.80
N ASP A 330 54.35 0.36 3.14
CA ASP A 330 54.91 1.54 2.47
C ASP A 330 55.45 2.58 3.47
N ILE A 331 54.73 2.82 4.56
CA ILE A 331 55.16 3.66 5.67
C ILE A 331 54.97 2.88 6.98
N TYR A 332 56.01 2.82 7.81
CA TYR A 332 56.01 2.06 9.06
C TYR A 332 56.84 2.73 10.16
N CYS A 333 56.55 2.36 11.41
CA CYS A 333 57.27 2.87 12.58
C CYS A 333 58.67 2.25 12.69
N THR A 334 59.68 3.11 12.79
CA THR A 334 61.09 2.67 12.91
C THR A 334 61.59 2.72 14.34
N THR A 335 61.03 3.60 15.17
CA THR A 335 61.44 3.79 16.57
C THR A 335 61.02 2.59 17.44
N VAL A 336 61.78 2.33 18.50
CA VAL A 336 61.45 1.22 19.42
C VAL A 336 60.14 1.53 20.16
N LEU A 337 59.95 2.78 20.60
CA LEU A 337 58.72 3.20 21.24
C LEU A 337 57.51 3.18 20.28
N GLY A 338 57.68 3.63 19.03
CA GLY A 338 56.62 3.59 18.01
C GLY A 338 56.18 2.16 17.68
N ARG A 339 57.12 1.23 17.51
CA ARG A 339 56.82 -0.20 17.32
C ARG A 339 56.12 -0.81 18.53
N GLY A 340 56.58 -0.50 19.74
CA GLY A 340 55.93 -0.93 20.97
C GLY A 340 54.46 -0.46 21.04
N PHE A 341 54.21 0.82 20.75
CA PHE A 341 52.85 1.36 20.67
C PHE A 341 52.01 0.65 19.61
N MET A 342 52.54 0.44 18.40
CA MET A 342 51.82 -0.24 17.32
C MET A 342 51.35 -1.64 17.71
N VAL A 343 52.15 -2.41 18.45
CA VAL A 343 51.74 -3.75 18.93
C VAL A 343 50.52 -3.66 19.86
N PHE A 344 50.54 -2.76 20.84
CA PHE A 344 49.39 -2.54 21.73
C PHE A 344 48.18 -2.01 20.96
N PHE A 345 48.42 -1.11 20.01
CA PHE A 345 47.38 -0.49 19.21
C PHE A 345 46.72 -1.48 18.26
N ILE A 346 47.44 -2.44 17.69
CA ILE A 346 46.87 -3.50 16.85
C ILE A 346 45.89 -4.34 17.67
N LEU A 347 46.26 -4.75 18.89
CA LEU A 347 45.37 -5.56 19.75
C LEU A 347 44.05 -4.83 20.07
N GLY A 348 44.11 -3.54 20.41
CA GLY A 348 42.91 -2.74 20.70
C GLY A 348 42.15 -2.29 19.44
N GLY A 349 42.88 -1.85 18.41
CA GLY A 349 42.35 -1.30 17.17
C GLY A 349 41.63 -2.34 16.31
N LEU A 350 42.11 -3.58 16.27
CA LEU A 350 41.40 -4.68 15.59
C LEU A 350 40.07 -5.01 16.25
N ALA A 351 40.04 -5.09 17.59
CA ALA A 351 38.81 -5.32 18.33
C ALA A 351 37.79 -4.18 18.11
N MET A 352 38.26 -2.93 18.12
CA MET A 352 37.42 -1.76 17.86
C MET A 352 36.86 -1.77 16.42
N PHE A 353 37.72 -1.98 15.42
CA PHE A 353 37.32 -1.95 14.01
C PHE A 353 36.32 -3.07 13.68
N ALA A 354 36.58 -4.29 14.17
CA ALA A 354 35.72 -5.45 13.96
C ALA A 354 34.33 -5.30 14.59
N SER A 355 34.20 -4.58 15.71
CA SER A 355 32.90 -4.34 16.36
C SER A 355 32.17 -3.12 15.78
N PHE A 356 32.87 -2.02 15.54
CA PHE A 356 32.21 -0.75 15.22
C PHE A 356 31.75 -0.66 13.77
N VAL A 357 32.52 -1.21 12.81
CA VAL A 357 32.17 -1.10 11.38
C VAL A 357 30.86 -1.83 11.05
N PRO A 358 30.64 -3.09 11.49
CA PRO A 358 29.36 -3.77 11.25
C PRO A 358 28.17 -3.07 11.93
N GLU A 359 28.33 -2.60 13.17
CA GLU A 359 27.27 -1.90 13.91
C GLU A 359 26.89 -0.58 13.22
N ILE A 360 27.88 0.19 12.73
CA ILE A 360 27.64 1.40 11.93
C ILE A 360 26.92 1.05 10.62
N ALA A 361 27.32 -0.03 9.94
CA ALA A 361 26.69 -0.47 8.68
C ALA A 361 25.22 -0.85 8.89
N GLU A 362 24.90 -1.56 9.96
CA GLU A 362 23.53 -1.93 10.33
C GLU A 362 22.67 -0.70 10.68
N LEU A 363 23.21 0.22 11.48
CA LEU A 363 22.50 1.46 11.86
C LEU A 363 22.22 2.37 10.66
N ILE A 364 23.13 2.41 9.67
CA ILE A 364 22.91 3.15 8.42
C ILE A 364 21.96 2.38 7.49
N GLY A 365 22.02 1.05 7.50
CA GLY A 365 21.23 0.15 6.66
C GLY A 365 19.73 0.10 7.01
N ASN A 366 19.37 0.37 8.26
CA ASN A 366 17.98 0.40 8.75
C ASN A 366 17.13 1.59 8.26
N ARG A 367 17.51 2.22 7.14
CA ARG A 367 16.66 3.24 6.50
C ARG A 367 15.47 2.57 5.83
N GLN A 368 14.27 3.03 6.15
CA GLN A 368 13.04 2.55 5.51
C GLN A 368 13.08 2.83 4.01
N LYS A 369 13.20 1.76 3.21
CA LYS A 369 13.31 1.82 1.74
C LYS A 369 12.08 2.43 1.07
N TYR A 370 10.90 2.18 1.63
CA TYR A 370 9.60 2.61 1.12
C TYR A 370 8.99 3.73 1.96
N GLY A 371 9.85 4.58 2.52
CA GLY A 371 9.43 5.84 3.15
C GLY A 371 9.23 6.96 2.11
N GLY A 372 9.23 8.20 2.58
CA GLY A 372 9.05 9.38 1.72
C GLY A 372 7.58 9.71 1.46
N GLU A 373 7.32 10.75 0.67
CA GLU A 373 5.98 11.28 0.37
C GLU A 373 5.66 11.08 -1.12
N TYR A 374 4.40 10.78 -1.42
CA TYR A 374 3.90 10.71 -2.78
C TYR A 374 3.94 12.10 -3.44
N LYS A 375 4.65 12.19 -4.56
CA LYS A 375 4.79 13.43 -5.33
C LYS A 375 3.90 13.38 -6.55
N GLY A 376 2.63 13.68 -6.35
CA GLY A 376 1.67 13.75 -7.46
C GLY A 376 2.14 14.68 -8.59
N GLU A 377 2.07 14.16 -9.81
CA GLU A 377 2.29 14.95 -11.02
C GLU A 377 1.05 15.79 -11.35
N HIS A 378 1.25 17.01 -11.85
CA HIS A 378 0.14 17.90 -12.15
C HIS A 378 -0.68 17.38 -13.34
N GLY A 379 -1.92 16.95 -13.07
CA GLY A 379 -2.89 16.51 -14.08
C GLY A 379 -3.14 15.01 -14.11
N LYS A 380 -2.30 14.19 -13.45
CA LYS A 380 -2.59 12.77 -13.21
C LYS A 380 -3.38 12.60 -11.94
N ARG A 381 -4.31 11.64 -11.95
CA ARG A 381 -5.04 11.24 -10.74
C ARG A 381 -4.35 10.03 -10.15
N HIS A 382 -4.47 9.85 -8.85
CA HIS A 382 -4.01 8.63 -8.19
C HIS A 382 -5.09 8.00 -7.34
N ILE A 383 -4.91 6.72 -7.11
CA ILE A 383 -5.78 5.89 -6.30
C ILE A 383 -4.97 5.27 -5.19
N VAL A 384 -5.54 5.25 -3.98
CA VAL A 384 -4.87 4.70 -2.80
C VAL A 384 -5.44 3.32 -2.50
N VAL A 385 -4.59 2.30 -2.57
CA VAL A 385 -4.98 0.91 -2.26
C VAL A 385 -4.39 0.50 -0.92
N CYS A 386 -5.23 -0.01 -0.04
CA CYS A 386 -4.85 -0.44 1.30
C CYS A 386 -5.61 -1.70 1.72
N GLY A 387 -5.34 -2.18 2.94
CA GLY A 387 -5.93 -3.40 3.48
C GLY A 387 -4.99 -4.60 3.37
N HIS A 388 -5.49 -5.74 2.91
CA HIS A 388 -4.70 -6.95 2.72
C HIS A 388 -3.96 -6.94 1.36
N ILE A 389 -2.66 -6.69 1.42
CA ILE A 389 -1.78 -6.59 0.25
C ILE A 389 -0.86 -7.81 0.22
N ASN A 390 -1.09 -8.71 -0.75
CA ASN A 390 -0.24 -9.87 -1.01
C ASN A 390 0.03 -9.97 -2.52
N TYR A 391 0.92 -10.88 -2.94
CA TYR A 391 1.25 -11.02 -4.36
C TYR A 391 0.03 -11.38 -5.22
N GLU A 392 -0.79 -12.33 -4.77
CA GLU A 392 -1.96 -12.82 -5.50
C GLU A 392 -3.02 -11.71 -5.69
N SER A 393 -3.38 -11.00 -4.62
CA SER A 393 -4.38 -9.94 -4.61
C SER A 393 -3.95 -8.76 -5.46
N VAL A 394 -2.68 -8.34 -5.35
CA VAL A 394 -2.13 -7.24 -6.14
C VAL A 394 -1.96 -7.65 -7.60
N SER A 395 -1.52 -8.87 -7.89
CA SER A 395 -1.38 -9.34 -9.28
C SER A 395 -2.73 -9.36 -10.00
N HIS A 396 -3.76 -9.95 -9.39
CA HIS A 396 -5.11 -9.95 -9.97
C HIS A 396 -5.66 -8.52 -10.10
N PHE A 397 -5.49 -7.69 -9.07
CA PHE A 397 -5.92 -6.29 -9.12
C PHE A 397 -5.24 -5.51 -10.25
N LEU A 398 -3.92 -5.61 -10.39
CA LEU A 398 -3.18 -4.88 -11.43
C LEU A 398 -3.48 -5.42 -12.84
N GLN A 399 -3.70 -6.73 -12.99
CA GLN A 399 -4.13 -7.32 -14.27
C GLN A 399 -5.47 -6.75 -14.74
N ASP A 400 -6.44 -6.61 -13.83
CA ASP A 400 -7.76 -6.08 -14.15
C ASP A 400 -7.76 -4.54 -14.25
N PHE A 401 -6.96 -3.86 -13.43
CA PHE A 401 -6.96 -2.39 -13.33
C PHE A 401 -6.11 -1.71 -14.40
N LEU A 402 -4.93 -2.27 -14.72
CA LEU A 402 -4.00 -1.73 -15.74
C LEU A 402 -4.17 -2.41 -17.11
N HIS A 403 -5.32 -3.05 -17.34
CA HIS A 403 -5.62 -3.75 -18.57
C HIS A 403 -5.65 -2.80 -19.78
N GLU A 404 -5.15 -3.26 -20.93
CA GLU A 404 -5.05 -2.44 -22.15
C GLU A 404 -6.41 -2.13 -22.79
N ASP A 405 -7.43 -2.95 -22.52
CA ASP A 405 -8.79 -2.74 -23.06
C ASP A 405 -9.59 -1.70 -22.25
N ARG A 406 -9.04 -1.25 -21.10
CA ARG A 406 -9.51 -0.03 -20.46
C ARG A 406 -9.00 1.17 -21.24
N GLU A 407 -9.80 2.22 -21.27
CA GLU A 407 -9.37 3.52 -21.79
C GLU A 407 -8.03 3.92 -21.16
N ASP A 408 -7.19 4.66 -21.91
CA ASP A 408 -5.93 5.22 -21.41
C ASP A 408 -6.20 6.18 -20.23
N VAL A 409 -6.47 5.63 -19.05
CA VAL A 409 -6.62 6.37 -17.82
C VAL A 409 -5.21 6.48 -17.24
N ASP A 410 -4.63 7.67 -17.39
CA ASP A 410 -3.38 8.06 -16.72
C ASP A 410 -3.62 8.15 -15.20
N VAL A 411 -3.79 6.99 -14.57
CA VAL A 411 -4.02 6.84 -13.13
C VAL A 411 -2.86 6.09 -12.51
N GLU A 412 -2.29 6.69 -11.48
CA GLU A 412 -1.24 6.08 -10.67
C GLU A 412 -1.85 5.34 -9.48
N VAL A 413 -1.33 4.15 -9.19
CA VAL A 413 -1.79 3.30 -8.09
C VAL A 413 -0.77 3.38 -6.96
N VAL A 414 -1.21 3.88 -5.81
CA VAL A 414 -0.38 4.03 -4.62
C VAL A 414 -0.82 3.02 -3.57
N PHE A 415 0.07 2.09 -3.23
CA PHE A 415 -0.18 1.08 -2.20
C PHE A 415 0.32 1.57 -0.84
N LEU A 416 -0.53 1.49 0.19
CA LEU A 416 -0.19 1.82 1.57
C LEU A 416 -0.37 0.60 2.47
N HIS A 417 0.73 0.06 3.01
CA HIS A 417 0.69 -1.11 3.88
C HIS A 417 1.79 -1.11 4.93
N ARG A 418 1.52 -1.72 6.09
CA ARG A 418 2.44 -1.68 7.25
C ARG A 418 3.66 -2.56 7.04
N VAL A 419 3.47 -3.72 6.42
CA VAL A 419 4.51 -4.72 6.18
C VAL A 419 5.25 -4.36 4.89
N VAL A 420 6.57 -4.52 4.89
CA VAL A 420 7.39 -4.36 3.68
C VAL A 420 7.05 -5.46 2.67
N PRO A 421 7.06 -5.15 1.36
CA PRO A 421 6.68 -6.11 0.34
C PRO A 421 7.73 -7.21 0.21
N ASP A 422 7.27 -8.43 -0.03
CA ASP A 422 8.14 -9.58 -0.33
C ASP A 422 8.87 -9.37 -1.67
N LEU A 423 9.94 -10.15 -1.90
CA LEU A 423 10.77 -10.06 -3.12
C LEU A 423 9.96 -10.21 -4.42
N GLU A 424 8.94 -11.07 -4.42
CA GLU A 424 8.05 -11.27 -5.57
C GLU A 424 7.18 -10.05 -5.84
N LEU A 425 6.61 -9.47 -4.79
CA LEU A 425 5.78 -8.26 -4.86
C LEU A 425 6.63 -7.04 -5.24
N GLU A 426 7.86 -6.93 -4.70
CA GLU A 426 8.83 -5.92 -5.15
C GLU A 426 9.16 -6.09 -6.64
N GLY A 427 9.32 -7.34 -7.11
CA GLY A 427 9.48 -7.64 -8.53
C GLY A 427 8.30 -7.18 -9.37
N LEU A 428 7.07 -7.35 -8.87
CA LEU A 428 5.85 -6.91 -9.54
C LEU A 428 5.74 -5.38 -9.65
N PHE A 429 6.09 -4.66 -8.58
CA PHE A 429 6.11 -3.18 -8.59
C PHE A 429 7.17 -2.62 -9.52
N LYS A 430 8.36 -3.24 -9.59
CA LYS A 430 9.41 -2.82 -10.53
C LYS A 430 9.03 -3.02 -11.99
N ARG A 431 8.19 -3.99 -12.32
CA ARG A 431 7.65 -4.17 -13.69
C ARG A 431 6.73 -3.01 -14.10
N HIS A 432 6.02 -2.42 -13.14
CA HIS A 432 5.06 -1.32 -13.37
C HIS A 432 5.55 0.01 -12.76
N PHE A 433 6.85 0.29 -12.84
CA PHE A 433 7.50 1.41 -12.13
C PHE A 433 6.89 2.79 -12.39
N THR A 434 6.31 3.02 -13.57
CA THR A 434 5.72 4.32 -13.93
C THR A 434 4.30 4.52 -13.43
N LYS A 435 3.60 3.43 -13.08
CA LYS A 435 2.17 3.47 -12.70
C LYS A 435 1.95 3.10 -11.24
N VAL A 436 2.90 2.42 -10.59
CA VAL A 436 2.70 1.83 -9.27
C VAL A 436 3.78 2.29 -8.29
N GLU A 437 3.35 2.87 -7.18
CA GLU A 437 4.22 3.23 -6.05
C GLU A 437 3.77 2.54 -4.75
N PHE A 438 4.72 2.23 -3.87
CA PHE A 438 4.45 1.56 -2.60
C PHE A 438 5.05 2.34 -1.42
N PHE A 439 4.25 2.55 -0.37
CA PHE A 439 4.65 3.24 0.85
C PHE A 439 4.40 2.37 2.09
N THR A 440 5.39 2.32 2.99
CA THR A 440 5.26 1.62 4.29
C THR A 440 4.54 2.47 5.32
N GLY A 441 3.34 2.09 5.75
CA GLY A 441 2.56 2.84 6.73
C GLY A 441 1.19 2.23 7.03
N THR A 442 0.41 2.89 7.88
CA THR A 442 -0.94 2.46 8.25
C THR A 442 -1.96 3.54 7.92
N VAL A 443 -3.11 3.12 7.41
CA VAL A 443 -4.27 3.97 7.13
C VAL A 443 -4.85 4.60 8.41
N MET A 444 -4.53 4.02 9.56
CA MET A 444 -5.00 4.52 10.87
C MET A 444 -4.27 5.79 11.33
N ASP A 445 -3.11 6.09 10.76
CA ASP A 445 -2.32 7.28 11.10
C ASP A 445 -2.58 8.39 10.08
N SER A 446 -2.95 9.58 10.55
CA SER A 446 -3.17 10.74 9.71
C SER A 446 -1.90 11.20 8.98
N ILE A 447 -0.72 10.97 9.57
CA ILE A 447 0.56 11.36 8.94
C ILE A 447 0.79 10.53 7.68
N ASP A 448 0.50 9.23 7.72
CA ASP A 448 0.63 8.34 6.57
C ASP A 448 -0.41 8.65 5.48
N LEU A 449 -1.64 9.04 5.87
CA LEU A 449 -2.66 9.50 4.92
C LEU A 449 -2.26 10.80 4.22
N GLN A 450 -1.67 11.75 4.95
CA GLN A 450 -1.11 12.98 4.37
C GLN A 450 0.04 12.66 3.41
N ARG A 451 0.90 11.71 3.79
CA ARG A 451 2.08 11.31 3.00
C ARG A 451 1.71 10.69 1.65
N VAL A 452 0.55 10.04 1.58
CA VAL A 452 -0.01 9.44 0.35
C VAL A 452 -0.99 10.40 -0.35
N LYS A 453 -1.22 11.60 0.20
CA LYS A 453 -2.12 12.63 -0.33
C LYS A 453 -3.52 12.10 -0.62
N VAL A 454 -4.12 11.46 0.39
CA VAL A 454 -5.46 10.87 0.29
C VAL A 454 -6.53 11.93 0.01
N ASP A 455 -6.30 13.19 0.39
CA ASP A 455 -7.15 14.33 0.07
C ASP A 455 -7.19 14.68 -1.43
N GLU A 456 -6.10 14.46 -2.16
CA GLU A 456 -6.01 14.69 -3.61
C GLU A 456 -6.35 13.43 -4.44
N ALA A 457 -6.52 12.28 -3.79
CA ALA A 457 -6.80 11.00 -4.46
C ALA A 457 -8.22 10.94 -5.02
N ASP A 458 -8.41 10.25 -6.16
CA ASP A 458 -9.72 10.09 -6.81
C ASP A 458 -10.59 9.07 -6.05
N ALA A 459 -9.97 8.00 -5.55
CA ALA A 459 -10.63 6.97 -4.75
C ALA A 459 -9.64 6.24 -3.82
N CYS A 460 -10.18 5.63 -2.76
CA CYS A 460 -9.45 4.69 -1.92
C CYS A 460 -10.11 3.31 -1.95
N LEU A 461 -9.30 2.26 -2.21
CA LEU A 461 -9.74 0.88 -2.22
C LEU A 461 -9.20 0.15 -0.98
N VAL A 462 -10.08 -0.55 -0.28
CA VAL A 462 -9.76 -1.37 0.89
C VAL A 462 -9.98 -2.84 0.54
N LEU A 463 -8.89 -3.58 0.40
CA LEU A 463 -8.89 -5.01 0.09
C LEU A 463 -8.98 -5.86 1.36
N ALA A 464 -9.76 -6.95 1.31
CA ALA A 464 -9.94 -7.87 2.44
C ALA A 464 -9.18 -9.19 2.23
N ASN A 465 -8.71 -9.79 3.33
CA ASN A 465 -8.20 -11.16 3.27
C ASN A 465 -9.34 -12.19 3.16
N LYS A 466 -9.47 -12.79 1.97
CA LYS A 466 -10.48 -13.80 1.64
C LYS A 466 -10.33 -15.11 2.42
N TYR A 467 -9.12 -15.40 2.90
CA TYR A 467 -8.76 -16.64 3.58
C TYR A 467 -8.48 -16.42 5.08
N SER A 468 -9.07 -15.37 5.66
CA SER A 468 -8.94 -15.08 7.09
C SER A 468 -9.59 -16.19 7.93
N SER A 469 -8.95 -16.52 9.07
CA SER A 469 -9.49 -17.49 10.02
C SER A 469 -10.72 -16.96 10.74
N ASP A 470 -10.78 -15.65 10.96
CA ASP A 470 -11.92 -14.95 11.53
C ASP A 470 -12.37 -13.83 10.57
N PRO A 471 -13.42 -14.07 9.77
CA PRO A 471 -13.90 -13.08 8.80
C PRO A 471 -14.51 -11.84 9.47
N ASP A 472 -15.06 -11.96 10.68
CA ASP A 472 -15.65 -10.81 11.38
C ASP A 472 -14.56 -9.86 11.90
N ALA A 473 -13.44 -10.40 12.38
CA ALA A 473 -12.29 -9.58 12.79
C ALA A 473 -11.66 -8.82 11.61
N GLU A 474 -11.55 -9.46 10.44
CA GLU A 474 -11.04 -8.82 9.23
C GLU A 474 -11.97 -7.70 8.74
N ASP A 475 -13.28 -7.95 8.74
CA ASP A 475 -14.29 -6.93 8.41
C ASP A 475 -14.27 -5.76 9.39
N ALA A 476 -14.15 -6.03 10.70
CA ALA A 476 -14.01 -4.97 11.70
C ALA A 476 -12.76 -4.11 11.44
N ALA A 477 -11.63 -4.72 11.07
CA ALA A 477 -10.43 -3.98 10.69
C ALA A 477 -10.64 -3.12 9.43
N ASN A 478 -11.35 -3.64 8.41
CA ASN A 478 -11.69 -2.89 7.20
C ASN A 478 -12.63 -1.71 7.48
N ILE A 479 -13.66 -1.91 8.30
CA ILE A 479 -14.57 -0.84 8.74
C ILE A 479 -13.79 0.25 9.47
N MET A 480 -12.85 -0.12 10.35
CA MET A 480 -12.00 0.86 11.05
C MET A 480 -11.09 1.64 10.09
N ARG A 481 -10.56 1.01 9.03
CA ARG A 481 -9.80 1.68 7.96
C ARG A 481 -10.68 2.71 7.23
N VAL A 482 -11.92 2.33 6.88
CA VAL A 482 -12.89 3.25 6.26
C VAL A 482 -13.20 4.44 7.17
N ILE A 483 -13.43 4.21 8.47
CA ILE A 483 -13.66 5.28 9.44
C ILE A 483 -12.45 6.23 9.49
N SER A 484 -11.22 5.70 9.51
CA SER A 484 -10.01 6.53 9.50
C SER A 484 -9.90 7.41 8.25
N ILE A 485 -10.12 6.83 7.06
CA ILE A 485 -10.10 7.55 5.79
C ILE A 485 -11.17 8.65 5.77
N LYS A 486 -12.41 8.31 6.10
CA LYS A 486 -13.55 9.25 6.09
C LYS A 486 -13.43 10.34 7.15
N ASN A 487 -12.77 10.05 8.26
CA ASN A 487 -12.45 11.05 9.29
C ASN A 487 -11.35 12.02 8.83
N TYR A 488 -10.41 11.58 7.99
CA TYR A 488 -9.39 12.44 7.39
C TYR A 488 -9.94 13.26 6.21
N SER A 489 -10.59 12.59 5.25
CA SER A 489 -11.26 13.19 4.10
C SER A 489 -12.66 12.62 3.95
N SER A 490 -13.68 13.44 4.21
CA SER A 490 -15.08 12.98 4.14
C SER A 490 -15.62 12.87 2.72
N GLU A 491 -14.99 13.56 1.75
CA GLU A 491 -15.50 13.65 0.37
C GLU A 491 -14.92 12.58 -0.57
N ILE A 492 -13.85 11.89 -0.17
CA ILE A 492 -13.21 10.85 -0.97
C ILE A 492 -14.16 9.67 -1.22
N ARG A 493 -14.12 9.12 -2.43
CA ARG A 493 -14.81 7.85 -2.76
C ARG A 493 -14.08 6.67 -2.12
N VAL A 494 -14.79 5.86 -1.34
CA VAL A 494 -14.21 4.65 -0.71
C VAL A 494 -14.90 3.40 -1.21
N ILE A 495 -14.12 2.46 -1.75
CA ILE A 495 -14.59 1.13 -2.16
C ILE A 495 -13.99 0.11 -1.20
N VAL A 496 -14.83 -0.64 -0.48
CA VAL A 496 -14.38 -1.60 0.53
C VAL A 496 -14.90 -3.00 0.24
N GLN A 497 -14.01 -3.98 0.40
CA GLN A 497 -14.39 -5.39 0.41
C GLN A 497 -14.74 -5.82 1.84
N LEU A 498 -15.89 -6.45 1.99
CA LEU A 498 -16.31 -7.13 3.21
C LEU A 498 -16.56 -8.61 2.95
N MET A 499 -16.28 -9.43 3.93
CA MET A 499 -16.52 -10.87 3.91
C MET A 499 -18.01 -11.16 4.19
N GLN A 500 -18.55 -10.59 5.27
CA GLN A 500 -19.86 -10.91 5.81
C GLN A 500 -20.90 -9.82 5.53
N TYR A 501 -22.16 -10.23 5.37
CA TYR A 501 -23.26 -9.32 5.05
C TYR A 501 -23.72 -8.48 6.24
N HIS A 502 -23.79 -9.05 7.45
CA HIS A 502 -24.24 -8.27 8.63
C HIS A 502 -23.31 -7.10 8.95
N ASN A 503 -22.01 -7.23 8.65
CA ASN A 503 -21.02 -6.18 8.88
C ASN A 503 -21.21 -4.95 7.95
N LYS A 504 -21.86 -5.14 6.79
CA LYS A 504 -22.21 -4.05 5.86
C LYS A 504 -23.09 -2.98 6.51
N ALA A 505 -23.94 -3.35 7.47
CA ALA A 505 -24.80 -2.41 8.17
C ALA A 505 -24.02 -1.36 8.98
N TYR A 506 -22.83 -1.70 9.48
CA TYR A 506 -21.99 -0.75 10.23
C TYR A 506 -21.49 0.40 9.37
N LEU A 507 -21.21 0.16 8.08
CA LEU A 507 -20.77 1.19 7.14
C LEU A 507 -21.88 2.20 6.85
N LEU A 508 -23.12 1.73 6.71
CA LEU A 508 -24.30 2.59 6.48
C LEU A 508 -24.60 3.51 7.69
N ASN A 509 -24.12 3.15 8.89
CA ASN A 509 -24.26 3.98 10.08
C ASN A 509 -23.22 5.09 10.18
N ILE A 510 -22.20 5.10 9.31
CA ILE A 510 -21.18 6.15 9.28
C ILE A 510 -21.77 7.40 8.62
N PRO A 511 -21.71 8.59 9.27
CA PRO A 511 -22.37 9.79 8.76
C PRO A 511 -21.76 10.33 7.46
N SER A 512 -20.45 10.08 7.24
CA SER A 512 -19.72 10.49 6.04
C SER A 512 -19.79 9.46 4.91
N TRP A 513 -20.48 8.33 5.11
CA TRP A 513 -20.67 7.31 4.08
C TRP A 513 -21.85 7.69 3.20
N ASP A 514 -21.60 7.91 1.90
CA ASP A 514 -22.61 8.35 0.95
C ASP A 514 -22.54 7.52 -0.33
N TRP A 515 -23.44 6.53 -0.44
CA TRP A 515 -23.55 5.67 -1.62
C TRP A 515 -23.86 6.45 -2.90
N ARG A 516 -24.43 7.66 -2.82
CA ARG A 516 -24.71 8.51 -3.98
C ARG A 516 -23.45 9.10 -4.59
N ARG A 517 -22.37 9.21 -3.81
CA ARG A 517 -21.05 9.67 -4.28
C ARG A 517 -20.18 8.53 -4.81
N GLY A 518 -20.70 7.30 -4.80
CA GLY A 518 -19.98 6.10 -5.22
C GLY A 518 -19.19 5.42 -4.10
N ASP A 519 -19.54 5.66 -2.83
CA ASP A 519 -19.04 4.82 -1.74
C ASP A 519 -19.69 3.43 -1.82
N ASP A 520 -18.89 2.44 -2.23
CA ASP A 520 -19.38 1.12 -2.62
C ASP A 520 -18.85 0.05 -1.64
N VAL A 521 -19.76 -0.85 -1.22
CA VAL A 521 -19.41 -2.03 -0.42
C VAL A 521 -19.55 -3.29 -1.25
N ILE A 522 -18.43 -3.96 -1.49
CA ILE A 522 -18.38 -5.25 -2.16
C ILE A 522 -18.41 -6.35 -1.09
N CYS A 523 -19.60 -6.87 -0.80
CA CYS A 523 -19.75 -8.01 0.12
C CYS A 523 -19.55 -9.33 -0.63
N LEU A 524 -18.48 -10.05 -0.29
CA LEU A 524 -18.09 -11.28 -0.97
C LEU A 524 -19.09 -12.42 -0.73
N ALA A 525 -19.60 -12.59 0.50
CA ALA A 525 -20.62 -13.60 0.78
C ALA A 525 -21.94 -13.32 0.03
N GLU A 526 -22.36 -12.05 -0.04
CA GLU A 526 -23.57 -11.63 -0.76
C GLU A 526 -23.47 -11.96 -2.26
N LEU A 527 -22.38 -11.54 -2.92
CA LEU A 527 -22.17 -11.79 -4.35
C LEU A 527 -21.97 -13.27 -4.66
N LYS A 528 -21.14 -13.97 -3.87
CA LYS A 528 -20.87 -15.42 -4.06
C LYS A 528 -22.15 -16.22 -3.97
N LEU A 529 -22.91 -16.07 -2.89
CA LEU A 529 -24.15 -16.82 -2.70
C LEU A 529 -25.25 -16.39 -3.66
N GLY A 530 -25.32 -15.10 -4.03
CA GLY A 530 -26.23 -14.58 -5.03
C GLY A 530 -26.01 -15.22 -6.41
N PHE A 531 -24.76 -15.30 -6.88
CA PHE A 531 -24.44 -15.94 -8.17
C PHE A 531 -24.75 -17.44 -8.18
N ILE A 532 -24.53 -18.13 -7.05
CA ILE A 532 -24.88 -19.55 -6.92
C ILE A 532 -26.40 -19.74 -6.89
N ALA A 533 -27.13 -18.86 -6.20
CA ALA A 533 -28.60 -18.87 -6.16
C ALA A 533 -29.20 -18.65 -7.56
N GLN A 534 -28.73 -17.64 -8.29
CA GLN A 534 -29.15 -17.40 -9.67
C GLN A 534 -28.80 -18.58 -10.60
N SER A 535 -27.67 -19.25 -10.35
CA SER A 535 -27.32 -20.48 -11.07
C SER A 535 -28.29 -21.63 -10.82
N CYS A 536 -28.98 -21.66 -9.67
CA CYS A 536 -30.03 -22.65 -9.39
C CYS A 536 -31.31 -22.38 -10.21
N LEU A 537 -31.52 -21.15 -10.66
CA LEU A 537 -32.60 -20.77 -11.57
C LEU A 537 -32.21 -21.08 -13.02
N ALA A 538 -31.02 -20.62 -13.43
CA ALA A 538 -30.45 -20.86 -14.75
C ALA A 538 -29.00 -21.38 -14.64
N PRO A 539 -28.73 -22.67 -14.95
CA PRO A 539 -27.39 -23.24 -14.83
C PRO A 539 -26.41 -22.53 -15.77
N GLY A 540 -25.20 -22.22 -15.28
CA GLY A 540 -24.16 -21.49 -16.02
C GLY A 540 -24.19 -19.96 -15.87
N PHE A 541 -25.17 -19.41 -15.13
CA PHE A 541 -25.26 -17.97 -14.87
C PHE A 541 -24.01 -17.41 -14.17
N SER A 542 -23.52 -18.08 -13.13
CA SER A 542 -22.34 -17.66 -12.37
C SER A 542 -21.10 -17.51 -13.25
N THR A 543 -20.86 -18.45 -14.17
CA THR A 543 -19.72 -18.39 -15.11
C THR A 543 -19.88 -17.27 -16.13
N MET A 544 -21.12 -17.04 -16.62
CA MET A 544 -21.40 -15.93 -17.53
C MET A 544 -21.09 -14.59 -16.84
N MET A 545 -21.55 -14.41 -15.59
CA MET A 545 -21.29 -13.18 -14.84
C MET A 545 -19.83 -12.98 -14.46
N ALA A 546 -19.13 -14.04 -14.06
CA ALA A 546 -17.72 -13.97 -13.76
C ALA A 546 -16.89 -13.53 -14.98
N ASN A 547 -17.26 -14.01 -16.18
CA ASN A 547 -16.58 -13.62 -17.41
C ASN A 547 -16.89 -12.16 -17.81
N LEU A 548 -18.12 -11.67 -17.62
CA LEU A 548 -18.49 -10.29 -17.98
C LEU A 548 -17.76 -9.21 -17.15
N PHE A 549 -17.27 -9.56 -15.96
CA PHE A 549 -16.53 -8.64 -15.09
C PHE A 549 -15.02 -8.85 -15.11
N ALA A 550 -14.55 -10.04 -15.49
CA ALA A 550 -13.13 -10.33 -15.61
C ALA A 550 -12.62 -9.78 -16.93
N MET A 551 -11.69 -8.83 -16.88
CA MET A 551 -11.09 -8.29 -18.10
C MET A 551 -10.19 -9.35 -18.72
N ARG A 552 -10.57 -9.78 -19.93
CA ARG A 552 -9.87 -10.83 -20.65
C ARG A 552 -9.53 -10.33 -22.03
N SER A 553 -8.30 -9.84 -22.19
CA SER A 553 -7.82 -9.55 -23.54
C SER A 553 -7.62 -10.84 -24.32
N PHE A 554 -7.97 -10.80 -25.59
CA PHE A 554 -7.71 -11.84 -26.58
C PHE A 554 -6.22 -11.89 -26.98
N LYS A 555 -5.30 -11.75 -26.01
CA LYS A 555 -3.87 -11.62 -26.26
C LYS A 555 -3.09 -12.88 -25.93
N THR A 556 -2.19 -13.14 -26.85
CA THR A 556 -1.30 -14.28 -26.93
C THR A 556 -0.17 -14.10 -25.92
N SER A 557 -0.05 -15.00 -24.93
CA SER A 557 1.02 -14.93 -23.94
C SER A 557 2.27 -15.70 -24.42
N PRO A 558 3.50 -15.32 -24.05
CA PRO A 558 4.69 -16.13 -24.36
C PRO A 558 4.70 -17.49 -23.67
N HIS A 559 3.83 -17.70 -22.67
CA HIS A 559 3.67 -18.97 -21.95
C HIS A 559 2.59 -19.87 -22.55
N THR A 560 1.72 -19.34 -23.42
CA THR A 560 0.73 -20.12 -24.16
C THR A 560 1.41 -20.79 -25.36
N PRO A 561 1.04 -22.04 -25.69
CA PRO A 561 1.62 -22.76 -26.82
C PRO A 561 1.57 -21.93 -28.09
N GLU A 562 2.65 -21.94 -28.87
CA GLU A 562 2.83 -21.09 -30.06
C GLU A 562 1.66 -21.23 -31.06
N TRP A 563 1.13 -22.44 -31.22
CA TRP A 563 -0.04 -22.69 -32.08
C TRP A 563 -1.34 -22.02 -31.58
N LEU A 564 -1.53 -21.89 -30.26
CA LEU A 564 -2.70 -21.22 -29.68
C LEU A 564 -2.58 -19.71 -29.88
N ASN A 565 -1.37 -19.20 -29.76
CA ASN A 565 -1.09 -17.80 -30.06
C ASN A 565 -1.36 -17.48 -31.55
N GLU A 566 -0.88 -18.33 -32.45
CA GLU A 566 -1.16 -18.18 -33.88
C GLU A 566 -2.65 -18.33 -34.21
N TYR A 567 -3.37 -19.24 -33.51
CA TYR A 567 -4.81 -19.42 -33.67
C TYR A 567 -5.60 -18.19 -33.22
N LEU A 568 -5.38 -17.71 -31.99
CA LEU A 568 -6.03 -16.51 -31.46
C LEU A 568 -5.76 -15.33 -32.38
N ARG A 569 -4.50 -15.13 -32.80
CA ARG A 569 -4.16 -14.10 -33.79
C ARG A 569 -4.92 -14.28 -35.11
N GLY A 570 -5.05 -15.50 -35.62
CA GLY A 570 -5.76 -15.81 -36.86
C GLY A 570 -7.28 -15.54 -36.78
N SER A 571 -7.90 -15.80 -35.63
CA SER A 571 -9.31 -15.49 -35.38
C SER A 571 -9.61 -14.00 -35.23
N GLY A 572 -8.60 -13.17 -34.95
CA GLY A 572 -8.73 -11.70 -34.97
C GLY A 572 -8.49 -11.07 -36.34
N MET A 573 -8.21 -11.86 -37.37
CA MET A 573 -8.01 -11.34 -38.73
C MET A 573 -9.35 -11.32 -39.49
N GLU A 574 -9.78 -10.14 -39.89
CA GLU A 574 -11.01 -9.94 -40.67
C GLU A 574 -10.73 -9.85 -42.17
N MET A 575 -11.76 -10.15 -42.98
CA MET A 575 -11.69 -10.10 -44.43
C MET A 575 -12.34 -8.81 -44.93
N TYR A 576 -11.53 -7.89 -45.45
CA TYR A 576 -12.02 -6.62 -46.01
C TYR A 576 -12.01 -6.66 -47.54
N THR A 577 -13.00 -6.01 -48.15
CA THR A 577 -13.04 -5.75 -49.60
C THR A 577 -12.64 -4.31 -49.87
N GLU A 578 -11.43 -4.11 -50.36
CA GLU A 578 -10.88 -2.79 -50.71
C GLU A 578 -10.55 -2.74 -52.21
N THR A 579 -10.73 -1.57 -52.83
CA THR A 579 -10.35 -1.34 -54.22
C THR A 579 -8.86 -1.06 -54.30
N MET A 580 -8.11 -1.94 -54.95
CA MET A 580 -6.67 -1.79 -55.16
C MET A 580 -6.30 -0.46 -55.81
N SER A 581 -5.22 0.16 -55.33
CA SER A 581 -4.62 1.36 -55.94
C SER A 581 -4.24 1.10 -57.40
N SER A 582 -4.31 2.13 -58.24
CA SER A 582 -3.95 2.06 -59.66
C SER A 582 -2.48 1.65 -59.90
N SER A 583 -1.64 1.70 -58.87
CA SER A 583 -0.25 1.21 -58.89
C SER A 583 -0.13 -0.30 -59.09
N PHE A 584 -1.18 -1.07 -58.79
CA PHE A 584 -1.20 -2.53 -58.96
C PHE A 584 -1.75 -2.98 -60.32
N ILE A 585 -2.15 -2.04 -61.19
CA ILE A 585 -2.67 -2.34 -62.53
C ILE A 585 -1.53 -2.91 -63.40
N GLY A 586 -1.69 -4.17 -63.80
CA GLY A 586 -0.74 -4.89 -64.67
C GLY A 586 0.24 -5.83 -63.96
N MET A 587 0.24 -5.88 -62.63
CA MET A 587 1.00 -6.87 -61.86
C MET A 587 0.32 -8.24 -61.87
N ARG A 588 1.12 -9.32 -61.81
CA ARG A 588 0.58 -10.66 -61.56
C ARG A 588 0.23 -10.80 -60.09
N PHE A 589 -0.77 -11.61 -59.80
CA PHE A 589 -1.25 -11.83 -58.44
C PHE A 589 -0.16 -12.20 -57.42
N PRO A 590 0.79 -13.11 -57.71
CA PRO A 590 1.85 -13.45 -56.76
C PRO A 590 2.76 -12.26 -56.44
N ASP A 591 3.13 -11.49 -57.46
CA ASP A 591 4.02 -10.33 -57.32
C ASP A 591 3.35 -9.20 -56.53
N ALA A 592 2.05 -8.96 -56.77
CA ALA A 592 1.27 -7.98 -56.04
C ALA A 592 1.04 -8.39 -54.57
N ALA A 593 0.80 -9.67 -54.30
CA ALA A 593 0.62 -10.21 -52.96
C ALA A 593 1.94 -10.19 -52.16
N GLU A 594 3.07 -10.51 -52.80
CA GLU A 594 4.39 -10.45 -52.18
C GLU A 594 4.81 -9.01 -51.85
N PHE A 595 4.56 -8.07 -52.78
CA PHE A 595 4.85 -6.65 -52.57
C PHE A 595 4.03 -6.05 -51.42
N ALA A 596 2.76 -6.44 -51.29
CA ALA A 596 1.88 -6.03 -50.18
C ALA A 596 2.29 -6.68 -48.85
N PHE A 597 2.71 -7.94 -48.86
CA PHE A 597 3.13 -8.67 -47.66
C PHE A 597 4.41 -8.10 -47.03
N PHE A 598 5.41 -7.74 -47.85
CA PHE A 598 6.72 -7.29 -47.37
C PHE A 598 6.75 -5.85 -46.85
N PHE A 599 5.91 -4.95 -47.39
CA PHE A 599 5.99 -3.52 -47.06
C PHE A 599 5.11 -3.10 -45.87
N GLU A 600 4.03 -3.82 -45.55
CA GLU A 600 3.08 -3.36 -44.52
C GLU A 600 2.76 -4.35 -43.39
N ASN A 601 3.29 -5.59 -43.37
CA ASN A 601 2.93 -6.59 -42.35
C ASN A 601 1.40 -6.82 -42.21
N PHE A 602 0.65 -6.50 -43.26
CA PHE A 602 -0.80 -6.51 -43.29
C PHE A 602 -1.30 -7.62 -44.25
N PHE A 603 -2.06 -8.56 -43.67
CA PHE A 603 -3.00 -9.52 -44.30
C PHE A 603 -2.47 -10.81 -44.97
N LYS A 604 -3.03 -11.94 -44.50
CA LYS A 604 -2.96 -13.29 -45.10
C LYS A 604 -4.37 -13.73 -45.51
N CYS A 605 -4.78 -13.45 -46.74
CA CYS A 605 -5.68 -14.23 -47.62
C CYS A 605 -6.38 -13.31 -48.64
N TRP A 606 -6.37 -13.71 -49.91
CA TRP A 606 -7.05 -13.00 -51.01
C TRP A 606 -8.00 -13.97 -51.72
N GLY A 607 -9.22 -13.52 -52.04
CA GLY A 607 -10.16 -14.21 -52.92
C GLY A 607 -10.62 -13.28 -54.04
N PHE A 608 -10.53 -13.73 -55.29
CA PHE A 608 -11.08 -13.01 -56.44
C PHE A 608 -12.44 -13.57 -56.83
N HIS A 609 -13.41 -12.69 -57.10
CA HIS A 609 -14.69 -13.06 -57.68
C HIS A 609 -14.53 -13.22 -59.21
N SER A 610 -14.38 -14.45 -59.69
CA SER A 610 -14.57 -14.81 -61.11
C SER A 610 -15.90 -15.52 -61.30
N LEU A 611 -16.57 -15.28 -62.43
CA LEU A 611 -17.92 -15.75 -62.81
C LEU A 611 -18.09 -17.29 -62.94
N SER A 612 -17.23 -18.10 -62.34
CA SER A 612 -17.38 -19.56 -62.31
C SER A 612 -17.30 -20.08 -60.87
N GLN A 613 -18.42 -20.63 -60.39
CA GLN A 613 -18.59 -21.24 -59.08
C GLN A 613 -17.48 -22.27 -58.76
N LYS A 614 -16.56 -21.91 -57.86
CA LYS A 614 -15.95 -22.75 -56.81
C LYS A 614 -14.86 -21.94 -56.10
N ILE A 615 -15.12 -21.58 -54.85
CA ILE A 615 -14.10 -21.02 -53.95
C ILE A 615 -13.55 -22.20 -53.14
N PHE A 616 -12.26 -22.50 -53.30
CA PHE A 616 -11.52 -23.34 -52.37
C PHE A 616 -10.93 -22.43 -51.28
N LEU A 617 -11.43 -22.56 -50.05
CA LEU A 617 -10.82 -21.98 -48.85
C LEU A 617 -10.18 -23.12 -48.05
N LEU A 618 -8.87 -23.03 -47.82
CA LEU A 618 -8.17 -23.78 -46.79
C LEU A 618 -7.48 -22.77 -45.87
N PRO A 619 -7.97 -22.53 -44.65
CA PRO A 619 -7.11 -22.17 -43.55
C PRO A 619 -6.55 -23.47 -42.97
N SER A 620 -5.23 -23.52 -42.79
CA SER A 620 -4.56 -24.60 -42.07
C SER A 620 -5.10 -24.67 -40.64
N ALA A 621 -6.06 -25.57 -40.40
CA ALA A 621 -6.56 -25.90 -39.09
C ALA A 621 -5.45 -26.55 -38.26
N SER A 622 -5.09 -25.92 -37.13
CA SER A 622 -4.56 -26.69 -35.99
C SER A 622 -5.70 -27.59 -35.49
N LYS A 623 -5.47 -28.89 -35.48
CA LYS A 623 -6.47 -29.96 -35.30
C LYS A 623 -6.97 -30.15 -33.86
N HIS A 624 -6.74 -29.21 -32.95
CA HIS A 624 -6.78 -29.52 -31.51
C HIS A 624 -7.64 -28.63 -30.60
N THR A 625 -8.22 -27.52 -31.04
CA THR A 625 -9.27 -26.84 -30.25
C THR A 625 -10.64 -27.35 -30.65
N PRO A 626 -11.43 -27.89 -29.71
CA PRO A 626 -12.81 -28.27 -29.99
C PRO A 626 -13.68 -27.01 -30.20
N ASP A 627 -14.64 -27.08 -31.12
CA ASP A 627 -15.46 -25.94 -31.53
C ASP A 627 -16.17 -25.23 -30.36
N TRP A 628 -16.58 -25.98 -29.33
CA TRP A 628 -17.22 -25.41 -28.14
C TRP A 628 -16.30 -24.45 -27.37
N LEU A 629 -14.98 -24.69 -27.36
CA LEU A 629 -14.02 -23.86 -26.65
C LEU A 629 -13.81 -22.53 -27.38
N SER A 630 -13.80 -22.54 -28.71
CA SER A 630 -13.69 -21.31 -29.52
C SER A 630 -14.90 -20.40 -29.29
N LEU A 631 -16.12 -20.97 -29.31
CA LEU A 631 -17.35 -20.24 -29.02
C LEU A 631 -17.39 -19.74 -27.57
N TYR A 632 -16.92 -20.54 -26.60
CA TYR A 632 -16.81 -20.13 -25.20
C TYR A 632 -15.85 -18.95 -25.03
N LEU A 633 -14.67 -18.99 -25.65
CA LEU A 633 -13.68 -17.93 -25.56
C LEU A 633 -14.18 -16.62 -26.21
N CYS A 634 -14.93 -16.72 -27.32
CA CYS A 634 -15.59 -15.56 -27.91
C CYS A 634 -16.60 -14.92 -26.93
N GLY A 635 -17.44 -15.72 -26.28
CA GLY A 635 -18.34 -15.20 -25.24
C GLY A 635 -17.62 -14.70 -23.98
N ALA A 636 -16.46 -15.26 -23.65
CA ALA A 636 -15.66 -14.85 -22.50
C ALA A 636 -14.89 -13.54 -22.70
N GLY A 637 -14.74 -13.08 -23.95
CA GLY A 637 -14.20 -11.75 -24.29
C GLY A 637 -15.25 -10.64 -24.30
N MET A 638 -16.52 -10.96 -24.01
CA MET A 638 -17.57 -9.95 -23.86
C MET A 638 -17.53 -9.38 -22.44
N GLU A 639 -17.66 -8.06 -22.34
CA GLU A 639 -17.57 -7.32 -21.08
C GLU A 639 -18.79 -6.39 -20.90
N MET A 640 -19.04 -6.00 -19.65
CA MET A 640 -20.11 -5.05 -19.33
C MET A 640 -19.60 -3.61 -19.33
N TYR A 641 -20.24 -2.75 -20.10
CA TYR A 641 -19.92 -1.33 -20.21
C TYR A 641 -21.10 -0.44 -19.87
N THR A 642 -20.80 0.79 -19.43
CA THR A 642 -21.82 1.81 -19.17
C THR A 642 -21.52 3.02 -20.04
N GLU A 643 -22.50 3.47 -20.83
CA GLU A 643 -22.31 4.62 -21.72
C GLU A 643 -23.61 5.40 -21.90
N MET A 644 -23.50 6.70 -22.19
CA MET A 644 -24.65 7.57 -22.36
C MET A 644 -25.27 7.39 -23.75
N LEU A 645 -26.58 7.12 -23.80
CA LEU A 645 -27.31 6.96 -25.06
C LEU A 645 -27.35 8.27 -25.86
N SER A 646 -27.18 8.15 -27.19
CA SER A 646 -27.27 9.30 -28.10
C SER A 646 -28.66 9.93 -28.12
N HIS A 647 -28.72 11.25 -28.37
CA HIS A 647 -29.98 11.98 -28.56
C HIS A 647 -30.88 11.37 -29.65
N SER A 648 -30.34 10.60 -30.59
CA SER A 648 -31.10 9.91 -31.63
C SER A 648 -32.05 8.82 -31.09
N PHE A 649 -31.77 8.30 -29.88
CA PHE A 649 -32.60 7.27 -29.23
C PHE A 649 -33.67 7.86 -28.31
N VAL A 650 -33.66 9.19 -28.08
CA VAL A 650 -34.63 9.87 -27.23
C VAL A 650 -36.02 9.76 -27.84
N GLY A 651 -37.00 9.33 -27.03
CA GLY A 651 -38.38 9.13 -27.48
C GLY A 651 -38.66 7.75 -28.09
N LEU A 652 -37.65 6.89 -28.27
CA LEU A 652 -37.85 5.49 -28.61
C LEU A 652 -38.22 4.67 -27.37
N ARG A 653 -39.02 3.61 -27.59
CA ARG A 653 -39.28 2.60 -26.55
C ARG A 653 -38.03 1.74 -26.37
N PHE A 654 -37.81 1.24 -25.17
CA PHE A 654 -36.63 0.42 -24.86
C PHE A 654 -36.43 -0.77 -25.83
N PRO A 655 -37.46 -1.60 -26.15
CA PRO A 655 -37.27 -2.72 -27.07
C PRO A 655 -36.88 -2.30 -28.49
N ASP A 656 -37.44 -1.19 -28.98
CA ASP A 656 -37.13 -0.67 -30.32
C ASP A 656 -35.67 -0.17 -30.39
N ALA A 657 -35.18 0.43 -29.29
CA ALA A 657 -33.80 0.88 -29.20
C ALA A 657 -32.82 -0.28 -29.06
N ALA A 658 -33.15 -1.28 -28.23
CA ALA A 658 -32.33 -2.49 -28.06
C ALA A 658 -32.20 -3.28 -29.38
N ASP A 659 -33.30 -3.45 -30.12
CA ASP A 659 -33.29 -4.09 -31.44
C ASP A 659 -32.40 -3.33 -32.43
N LEU A 660 -32.50 -2.00 -32.47
CA LEU A 660 -31.69 -1.18 -33.35
C LEU A 660 -30.20 -1.26 -33.01
N LEU A 661 -29.85 -1.22 -31.72
CA LEU A 661 -28.47 -1.34 -31.25
C LEU A 661 -27.87 -2.72 -31.57
N PHE A 662 -28.64 -3.78 -31.36
CA PHE A 662 -28.18 -5.14 -31.63
C PHE A 662 -28.03 -5.41 -33.13
N THR A 663 -29.05 -5.08 -33.92
CA THR A 663 -29.05 -5.37 -35.37
C THR A 663 -28.09 -4.49 -36.18
N ARG A 664 -27.83 -3.26 -35.74
CA ARG A 664 -26.99 -2.30 -36.49
C ARG A 664 -25.58 -2.15 -35.95
N LEU A 665 -25.40 -2.23 -34.63
CA LEU A 665 -24.09 -2.01 -33.99
C LEU A 665 -23.51 -3.28 -33.38
N GLY A 666 -24.28 -4.38 -33.32
CA GLY A 666 -23.85 -5.59 -32.63
C GLY A 666 -23.80 -5.45 -31.11
N LEU A 667 -24.34 -4.36 -30.56
CA LEU A 667 -24.28 -4.05 -29.12
C LEU A 667 -25.52 -4.58 -28.40
N LEU A 668 -25.32 -5.32 -27.32
CA LEU A 668 -26.43 -5.84 -26.51
C LEU A 668 -26.75 -4.87 -25.36
N LEU A 669 -27.87 -4.14 -25.47
CA LEU A 669 -28.38 -3.28 -24.40
C LEU A 669 -29.13 -4.12 -23.34
N LEU A 670 -28.67 -4.09 -22.10
CA LEU A 670 -29.24 -4.82 -20.97
C LEU A 670 -30.22 -3.99 -20.12
N ALA A 671 -29.79 -2.78 -19.75
CA ALA A 671 -30.48 -1.96 -18.77
C ALA A 671 -30.34 -0.47 -19.09
N ILE A 672 -31.23 0.33 -18.51
CA ILE A 672 -31.16 1.80 -18.56
C ILE A 672 -31.36 2.41 -17.18
N GLU A 673 -30.71 3.55 -16.96
CA GLU A 673 -30.92 4.37 -15.77
C GLU A 673 -32.22 5.17 -15.89
N LEU A 674 -33.14 5.00 -14.93
CA LEU A 674 -34.35 5.80 -14.80
C LEU A 674 -34.12 6.91 -13.77
N LYS A 675 -34.24 8.15 -14.24
CA LYS A 675 -34.17 9.36 -13.41
C LYS A 675 -35.58 9.71 -12.94
N ASP A 676 -35.83 9.59 -11.64
CA ASP A 676 -37.09 10.02 -11.03
C ASP A 676 -36.98 11.52 -10.68
N GLU A 677 -37.81 12.37 -11.30
CA GLU A 677 -37.78 13.83 -11.08
C GLU A 677 -38.16 14.20 -9.63
N ASP A 678 -38.94 13.35 -8.94
CA ASP A 678 -39.47 13.63 -7.61
C ASP A 678 -38.59 13.11 -6.46
N LYS A 679 -37.87 12.00 -6.65
CA LYS A 679 -37.14 11.30 -5.55
C LYS A 679 -35.64 11.54 -5.50
N LYS A 680 -35.04 12.21 -6.51
CA LYS A 680 -33.56 12.35 -6.65
C LYS A 680 -32.81 11.00 -6.60
N GLU A 681 -33.50 9.89 -6.80
CA GLU A 681 -32.92 8.54 -6.83
C GLU A 681 -32.90 8.08 -8.28
N CYS A 682 -31.75 7.59 -8.72
CA CYS A 682 -31.59 6.97 -10.03
C CYS A 682 -31.76 5.46 -9.82
N SER A 683 -32.77 4.88 -10.46
CA SER A 683 -33.02 3.43 -10.39
C SER A 683 -32.54 2.78 -11.69
N ILE A 684 -31.86 1.64 -11.58
CA ILE A 684 -31.45 0.87 -12.75
C ILE A 684 -32.61 -0.06 -13.11
N ALA A 685 -33.17 0.13 -14.30
CA ALA A 685 -34.20 -0.76 -14.83
C ALA A 685 -33.56 -1.75 -15.81
N ILE A 686 -33.55 -3.03 -15.43
CA ILE A 686 -33.07 -4.13 -16.26
C ILE A 686 -34.21 -4.55 -17.19
N ASN A 687 -33.96 -4.57 -18.51
CA ASN A 687 -34.91 -4.93 -19.55
C ASN A 687 -36.35 -4.38 -19.33
N PRO A 688 -36.53 -3.05 -19.23
CA PRO A 688 -37.85 -2.50 -19.00
C PRO A 688 -38.79 -2.76 -20.19
N GLY A 689 -40.08 -2.96 -19.88
CA GLY A 689 -41.11 -3.19 -20.88
C GLY A 689 -41.33 -2.02 -21.86
N PRO A 690 -42.22 -2.18 -22.86
CA PRO A 690 -42.43 -1.21 -23.93
C PRO A 690 -43.04 0.13 -23.46
N VAL A 691 -43.47 0.23 -22.20
CA VAL A 691 -43.98 1.45 -21.58
C VAL A 691 -42.86 2.47 -21.34
N THR A 692 -41.64 1.99 -21.11
CA THR A 692 -40.51 2.84 -20.76
C THR A 692 -39.89 3.45 -22.02
N VAL A 693 -39.82 4.77 -22.04
CA VAL A 693 -39.27 5.57 -23.14
C VAL A 693 -37.92 6.13 -22.72
N ILE A 694 -36.96 6.13 -23.64
CA ILE A 694 -35.62 6.65 -23.38
C ILE A 694 -35.67 8.18 -23.28
N LEU A 695 -35.20 8.69 -22.14
CA LEU A 695 -35.10 10.12 -21.85
C LEU A 695 -33.75 10.68 -22.33
N PRO A 696 -33.62 12.01 -22.49
CA PRO A 696 -32.31 12.63 -22.75
C PRO A 696 -31.33 12.32 -21.62
N GLN A 697 -30.06 12.08 -21.98
CA GLN A 697 -29.01 11.76 -21.01
C GLN A 697 -29.32 10.53 -20.14
N THR A 698 -29.89 9.49 -20.74
CA THR A 698 -30.06 8.18 -20.10
C THR A 698 -28.76 7.39 -20.23
N GLN A 699 -28.25 6.84 -19.14
CA GLN A 699 -27.14 5.89 -19.17
C GLN A 699 -27.66 4.49 -19.55
N GLY A 700 -27.04 3.87 -20.53
CA GLY A 700 -27.30 2.50 -20.94
C GLY A 700 -26.20 1.55 -20.45
N PHE A 701 -26.59 0.33 -20.12
CA PHE A 701 -25.69 -0.76 -19.74
C PHE A 701 -25.62 -1.75 -20.90
N PHE A 702 -24.42 -1.98 -21.42
CA PHE A 702 -24.16 -2.74 -22.63
C PHE A 702 -23.28 -3.96 -22.35
N ILE A 703 -23.42 -5.00 -23.18
CA ILE A 703 -22.41 -6.03 -23.35
C ILE A 703 -21.78 -5.87 -24.74
N ALA A 704 -20.45 -5.78 -24.79
CA ALA A 704 -19.65 -5.63 -26.02
C ALA A 704 -18.25 -6.24 -25.83
N GLN A 705 -17.44 -6.36 -26.89
CA GLN A 705 -16.08 -6.90 -26.77
C GLN A 705 -15.07 -5.87 -26.29
N SER A 706 -15.31 -4.58 -26.57
CA SER A 706 -14.41 -3.51 -26.14
C SER A 706 -15.15 -2.21 -25.87
N ALA A 707 -14.53 -1.33 -25.07
CA ALA A 707 -15.03 0.01 -24.83
C ALA A 707 -15.12 0.83 -26.14
N ASP A 708 -14.20 0.59 -27.09
CA ASP A 708 -14.18 1.27 -28.38
C ASP A 708 -15.38 0.90 -29.27
N GLU A 709 -15.89 -0.33 -29.18
CA GLU A 709 -17.12 -0.74 -29.89
C GLU A 709 -18.34 -0.01 -29.34
N VAL A 710 -18.45 0.11 -28.01
CA VAL A 710 -19.54 0.86 -27.37
C VAL A 710 -19.48 2.34 -27.76
N LYS A 711 -18.29 2.86 -28.06
CA LYS A 711 -18.07 4.26 -28.47
C LYS A 711 -18.15 4.53 -29.97
N SER A 712 -17.77 3.55 -30.81
CA SER A 712 -17.60 3.56 -32.29
C SER A 712 -17.57 4.97 -32.91
N ALA A 713 -16.44 5.60 -33.27
CA ALA A 713 -15.32 5.09 -34.09
C ALA A 713 -13.90 5.52 -33.61
N PRO A 714 -12.86 4.70 -33.90
CA PRO A 714 -11.48 4.93 -33.47
C PRO A 714 -10.74 5.97 -34.33
N GLY A 715 -9.93 6.78 -33.63
CA GLY A 715 -9.04 7.75 -34.23
C GLY A 715 -7.74 7.11 -34.71
N TRP A 716 -7.60 6.93 -36.02
CA TRP A 716 -6.28 6.84 -36.67
C TRP A 716 -6.15 7.98 -37.67
N ALA A 717 -5.62 9.11 -37.17
CA ALA A 717 -4.97 10.12 -37.99
C ALA A 717 -3.77 10.62 -37.19
N ARG A 718 -2.57 10.12 -37.53
CA ARG A 718 -1.31 10.77 -37.16
C ARG A 718 -1.40 12.22 -37.65
N THR A 719 -1.64 13.16 -36.74
CA THR A 719 -1.42 14.57 -37.03
C THR A 719 0.09 14.76 -37.07
N THR A 720 0.62 14.73 -38.29
CA THR A 720 1.85 15.41 -38.64
C THR A 720 1.86 16.80 -38.02
N ASN A 721 2.95 17.09 -37.33
CA ASN A 721 3.43 18.41 -36.92
C ASN A 721 2.79 19.58 -37.68
N LEU A 722 2.15 20.48 -36.96
CA LEU A 722 2.20 21.90 -37.29
C LEU A 722 1.99 22.75 -36.04
N SER A 723 3.11 23.34 -35.64
CA SER A 723 3.24 24.42 -34.68
C SER A 723 2.27 25.57 -34.97
N VAL A 724 1.58 26.07 -33.95
CA VAL A 724 1.33 27.52 -33.81
C VAL A 724 1.31 27.89 -32.34
N ASN A 725 2.37 28.60 -31.93
CA ASN A 725 2.42 29.47 -30.76
C ASN A 725 1.27 30.50 -30.78
N SER A 726 0.59 30.72 -29.67
CA SER A 726 0.50 32.07 -29.08
C SER A 726 -0.18 32.09 -27.73
N ARG A 727 0.48 32.83 -26.83
CA ARG A 727 0.05 33.23 -25.49
C ARG A 727 -1.29 33.95 -25.53
N THR A 728 -2.20 33.63 -24.60
CA THR A 728 -2.84 34.67 -23.79
C THR A 728 -3.33 34.13 -22.45
N ARG A 729 -2.86 34.79 -21.40
CA ARG A 729 -3.11 34.56 -19.99
C ARG A 729 -4.36 35.34 -19.62
N CYS A 730 -5.41 34.71 -19.08
CA CYS A 730 -6.44 35.42 -18.33
C CYS A 730 -6.74 34.69 -17.02
N ARG A 731 -6.44 35.42 -15.95
CA ARG A 731 -6.53 35.07 -14.54
C ARG A 731 -7.91 35.52 -14.07
N LEU A 732 -8.79 34.61 -13.64
CA LEU A 732 -10.00 34.97 -12.87
C LEU A 732 -10.16 34.04 -11.67
N ARG A 733 -10.38 34.69 -10.53
CA ARG A 733 -10.51 34.17 -9.16
C ARG A 733 -11.83 33.42 -8.95
N HIS A 734 -11.75 32.45 -8.03
CA HIS A 734 -12.78 31.88 -7.16
C HIS A 734 -14.25 32.22 -7.42
N GLY A 735 -15.02 31.15 -7.65
CA GLY A 735 -16.47 31.11 -7.53
C GLY A 735 -16.97 29.79 -8.09
N SER A 736 -17.44 28.92 -7.20
CA SER A 736 -18.30 27.75 -7.41
C SER A 736 -19.04 27.67 -8.76
N ASN A 737 -19.10 26.44 -9.29
CA ASN A 737 -19.80 25.97 -10.50
C ASN A 737 -18.95 25.96 -11.78
N TRP A 738 -18.26 24.84 -12.00
CA TRP A 738 -17.86 24.40 -13.34
C TRP A 738 -18.37 22.98 -13.58
N TRP A 739 -19.63 22.90 -13.98
CA TRP A 739 -20.13 21.82 -14.82
C TRP A 739 -19.58 22.01 -16.23
N SER A 740 -19.23 20.89 -16.87
CA SER A 740 -19.11 20.70 -18.34
C SER A 740 -17.76 21.02 -18.99
N PHE A 741 -16.89 20.01 -19.06
CA PHE A 741 -16.05 19.77 -20.25
C PHE A 741 -16.50 18.46 -20.90
N PRO A 742 -16.55 18.36 -22.24
CA PRO A 742 -17.32 17.34 -22.94
C PRO A 742 -16.56 16.01 -22.97
N PHE A 743 -17.04 15.05 -22.19
CA PHE A 743 -16.68 13.64 -22.40
C PHE A 743 -17.29 13.15 -23.72
N TYR A 744 -16.46 12.47 -24.50
CA TYR A 744 -16.79 11.96 -25.84
C TYR A 744 -17.80 10.81 -25.72
N SER A 745 -19.09 11.13 -25.91
CA SER A 745 -20.21 10.18 -25.86
C SER A 745 -20.62 9.70 -27.26
N ILE A 746 -21.29 8.55 -27.34
CA ILE A 746 -22.10 8.04 -28.49
C ILE A 746 -22.92 9.16 -29.16
N SER A 747 -23.24 10.23 -28.41
CA SER A 747 -23.82 11.51 -28.85
C SER A 747 -23.28 12.09 -30.17
N PHE A 748 -22.07 11.76 -30.64
CA PHE A 748 -21.55 12.30 -31.89
C PHE A 748 -21.37 11.30 -33.02
N TYR A 749 -21.52 10.01 -32.81
CA TYR A 749 -21.12 9.03 -33.81
C TYR A 749 -22.29 8.44 -34.59
N TRP A 750 -23.43 8.18 -33.95
CA TRP A 750 -24.58 7.62 -34.63
C TRP A 750 -25.77 8.59 -34.72
N CYS A 751 -26.27 8.77 -35.94
CA CYS A 751 -27.45 9.56 -36.27
C CYS A 751 -28.24 8.84 -37.35
N LYS A 752 -29.55 8.71 -37.14
CA LYS A 752 -30.47 8.06 -38.07
C LYS A 752 -30.41 8.65 -39.48
N ILE A 753 -30.08 9.93 -39.63
CA ILE A 753 -29.98 10.59 -40.95
C ILE A 753 -28.68 10.22 -41.66
N CYS A 754 -27.57 10.18 -40.94
CA CYS A 754 -26.23 10.03 -41.50
C CYS A 754 -25.83 8.53 -41.64
N HIS A 755 -26.43 7.62 -40.84
CA HIS A 755 -25.97 6.22 -40.68
C HIS A 755 -27.05 5.13 -40.81
N ALA A 756 -28.29 5.46 -41.22
CA ALA A 756 -29.35 4.45 -41.36
C ALA A 756 -29.07 3.38 -42.43
N ASP A 757 -28.31 3.72 -43.46
CA ASP A 757 -28.02 2.85 -44.61
C ASP A 757 -26.65 2.15 -44.52
N VAL A 758 -25.91 2.36 -43.43
CA VAL A 758 -24.59 1.76 -43.21
C VAL A 758 -24.76 0.42 -42.48
N TYR A 759 -24.25 -0.65 -43.08
CA TYR A 759 -24.33 -2.01 -42.53
C TYR A 759 -23.04 -2.46 -41.83
N ASP A 760 -21.90 -1.87 -42.19
CA ASP A 760 -20.60 -2.17 -41.60
C ASP A 760 -20.31 -1.18 -40.45
N VAL A 761 -20.16 -1.72 -39.23
CA VAL A 761 -19.96 -0.94 -37.99
C VAL A 761 -18.65 -0.13 -38.05
N SER A 762 -17.63 -0.64 -38.75
CA SER A 762 -16.33 0.03 -38.90
C SER A 762 -16.41 1.36 -39.67
N LEU A 763 -17.47 1.54 -40.48
CA LEU A 763 -17.69 2.73 -41.30
C LEU A 763 -18.43 3.86 -40.56
N ILE A 764 -18.91 3.61 -39.33
CA ILE A 764 -19.65 4.60 -38.52
C ILE A 764 -18.67 5.60 -37.90
N LYS A 765 -18.28 6.62 -38.68
CA LYS A 765 -17.39 7.71 -38.25
C LYS A 765 -18.16 8.85 -37.58
N LYS A 766 -17.46 9.69 -36.80
CA LYS A 766 -18.05 10.87 -36.12
C LYS A 766 -18.96 11.66 -37.07
N CYS A 767 -20.24 11.66 -36.73
CA CYS A 767 -21.30 12.29 -37.48
C CYS A 767 -21.07 13.80 -37.55
N LYS A 768 -20.95 14.34 -38.78
CA LYS A 768 -20.81 15.79 -39.03
C LYS A 768 -22.14 16.51 -39.19
N CYS A 769 -23.26 15.79 -38.99
CA CYS A 769 -24.60 16.36 -38.96
C CYS A 769 -24.58 17.54 -37.95
N LYS A 770 -24.66 18.80 -38.43
CA LYS A 770 -24.76 19.98 -37.54
C LYS A 770 -25.99 19.78 -36.67
N ASN A 771 -25.87 20.00 -35.36
CA ASN A 771 -27.02 20.21 -34.46
C ASN A 771 -27.84 21.41 -34.95
N LEU A 772 -28.63 21.22 -36.00
CA LEU A 772 -29.50 22.23 -36.56
C LEU A 772 -30.82 22.14 -35.81
N SER A 773 -31.10 23.19 -35.05
CA SER A 773 -32.34 23.51 -34.33
C SER A 773 -32.61 22.73 -33.03
N LEU A 774 -31.95 23.12 -31.94
CA LEU A 774 -32.60 23.30 -30.62
C LEU A 774 -31.72 23.97 -29.55
N PHE A 775 -30.44 24.25 -29.82
CA PHE A 775 -29.54 24.83 -28.80
C PHE A 775 -29.63 26.37 -28.59
N ARG A 776 -30.58 27.07 -29.22
CA ARG A 776 -30.93 28.47 -28.87
C ARG A 776 -32.26 28.85 -29.55
N LYS A 777 -33.27 29.18 -28.74
CA LYS A 777 -34.66 29.58 -29.09
C LYS A 777 -35.56 28.41 -29.51
N GLY A 778 -36.35 27.90 -28.56
CA GLY A 778 -37.39 26.90 -28.85
C GLY A 778 -38.10 26.29 -27.64
N GLY A 779 -37.67 26.54 -26.40
CA GLY A 779 -38.47 26.21 -25.21
C GLY A 779 -39.64 27.19 -25.07
N LYS A 780 -40.76 26.93 -25.77
CA LYS A 780 -42.13 27.43 -25.50
C LYS A 780 -43.14 27.17 -26.65
N VAL A 781 -43.08 26.06 -27.42
CA VAL A 781 -44.21 25.75 -28.35
C VAL A 781 -44.60 24.26 -28.43
N LEU A 782 -43.72 23.30 -28.13
CA LEU A 782 -44.07 21.87 -28.23
C LEU A 782 -44.41 21.18 -26.89
N MET A 783 -44.81 21.94 -25.87
CA MET A 783 -45.41 21.42 -24.62
C MET A 783 -46.88 21.84 -24.46
N LYS A 784 -47.55 22.18 -25.57
CA LYS A 784 -48.98 22.61 -25.56
C LYS A 784 -49.91 21.76 -26.42
N ARG A 785 -49.43 20.64 -26.98
CA ARG A 785 -50.25 19.73 -27.81
C ARG A 785 -50.28 18.27 -27.36
N ALA A 786 -49.44 17.85 -26.40
CA ALA A 786 -49.54 16.55 -25.74
C ALA A 786 -50.31 16.60 -24.39
N SER A 787 -50.51 17.79 -23.83
CA SER A 787 -51.26 18.00 -22.58
C SER A 787 -52.76 18.31 -22.78
N THR A 788 -53.25 18.29 -24.02
CA THR A 788 -54.64 18.67 -24.35
C THR A 788 -55.51 17.47 -24.75
N ILE A 789 -54.97 16.25 -24.79
CA ILE A 789 -55.76 15.02 -25.05
C ILE A 789 -55.85 14.10 -23.82
N THR A 790 -55.01 14.30 -22.80
CA THR A 790 -55.10 13.57 -21.52
C THR A 790 -55.62 14.42 -20.35
N GLY A 791 -55.98 15.68 -20.58
CA GLY A 791 -56.46 16.63 -19.57
C GLY A 791 -57.98 16.88 -19.52
N ALA A 792 -58.78 16.21 -20.36
CA ALA A 792 -60.24 16.42 -20.41
C ALA A 792 -61.08 15.28 -19.78
N LEU A 793 -60.45 14.31 -19.10
CA LEU A 793 -61.17 13.22 -18.41
C LEU A 793 -60.84 13.08 -16.92
N SER A 794 -60.20 14.07 -16.29
CA SER A 794 -59.88 14.02 -14.86
C SER A 794 -59.81 15.41 -14.20
N THR A 795 -60.88 16.20 -14.32
CA THR A 795 -61.12 17.35 -13.43
C THR A 795 -62.61 17.57 -13.20
N LYS A 796 -63.22 16.64 -12.45
CA LYS A 796 -64.27 17.03 -11.51
C LYS A 796 -64.13 16.13 -10.30
N ILE A 797 -64.09 16.75 -9.12
CA ILE A 797 -63.97 16.18 -7.77
C ILE A 797 -62.53 16.12 -7.24
N ARG A 798 -62.06 17.24 -6.70
CA ARG A 798 -61.57 17.28 -5.30
C ARG A 798 -61.49 18.72 -4.77
N ASN A 799 -61.83 18.84 -3.49
CA ASN A 799 -61.87 20.02 -2.60
C ASN A 799 -63.26 20.69 -2.56
N GLY A 800 -64.13 20.57 -1.56
CA GLY A 800 -64.04 19.99 -0.21
C GLY A 800 -64.48 21.04 0.84
N SER A 801 -65.65 20.85 1.49
CA SER A 801 -65.93 21.17 2.92
C SER A 801 -67.43 21.09 3.29
N ILE A 802 -67.74 20.20 4.25
CA ILE A 802 -68.70 20.28 5.40
C ILE A 802 -70.17 20.69 5.14
N MET A 803 -71.12 19.75 5.27
CA MET A 803 -72.04 19.55 6.42
C MET A 803 -73.13 18.52 6.04
N GLY A 804 -73.42 17.57 6.94
CA GLY A 804 -74.40 16.50 6.69
C GLY A 804 -75.86 16.94 6.82
N THR A 805 -76.76 16.30 6.07
CA THR A 805 -77.92 15.54 6.55
C THR A 805 -78.82 15.12 5.38
N LYS A 806 -79.37 13.90 5.48
CA LYS A 806 -80.58 13.39 4.82
C LYS A 806 -80.64 13.43 3.29
N LEU A 807 -80.22 12.33 2.66
CA LEU A 807 -81.06 11.50 1.78
C LEU A 807 -80.23 10.31 1.31
N ASP A 808 -80.52 9.12 1.83
CA ASP A 808 -80.51 7.84 1.12
C ASP A 808 -80.65 6.71 2.14
N SER A 809 -81.86 6.67 2.71
CA SER A 809 -82.39 5.60 3.54
C SER A 809 -83.42 4.76 2.79
N GLU A 810 -83.32 4.63 1.46
CA GLU A 810 -84.32 3.92 0.64
C GLU A 810 -83.77 3.00 -0.46
N LEU A 811 -82.50 2.58 -0.40
CA LEU A 811 -81.97 1.58 -1.35
C LEU A 811 -81.15 0.46 -0.71
N LYS A 812 -81.56 0.01 0.47
CA LYS A 812 -81.00 -1.17 1.16
C LYS A 812 -82.03 -2.17 1.68
N GLN A 813 -83.24 -2.19 1.12
CA GLN A 813 -84.34 -3.04 1.61
C GLN A 813 -85.00 -3.99 0.60
N LEU A 814 -84.38 -4.27 -0.56
CA LEU A 814 -85.06 -5.10 -1.57
C LEU A 814 -84.25 -6.24 -2.21
N ILE A 815 -83.23 -6.79 -1.54
CA ILE A 815 -82.68 -8.12 -1.93
C ILE A 815 -82.23 -8.87 -0.68
N ASN A 816 -83.19 -9.35 0.11
CA ASN A 816 -82.98 -10.35 1.16
C ASN A 816 -84.27 -11.16 1.32
N PHE A 817 -84.53 -12.05 0.36
CA PHE A 817 -85.46 -13.16 0.52
C PHE A 817 -85.09 -14.24 -0.49
N GLU A 818 -84.35 -15.26 -0.03
CA GLU A 818 -84.55 -16.69 -0.29
C GLU A 818 -83.27 -17.46 0.06
N ASN A 819 -83.20 -17.88 1.33
CA ASN A 819 -82.39 -19.05 1.71
C ASN A 819 -83.28 -20.28 1.60
N GLY A 820 -82.82 -21.30 0.88
CA GLY A 820 -83.32 -22.67 1.06
C GLY A 820 -83.20 -23.58 -0.16
N LYS A 821 -82.03 -24.20 -0.35
CA LYS A 821 -81.86 -25.67 -0.58
C LYS A 821 -80.42 -26.02 -0.97
N GLU A 822 -79.72 -26.59 0.01
CA GLU A 822 -78.82 -27.74 -0.02
C GLU A 822 -78.04 -28.14 -1.30
N ASN A 823 -76.73 -28.26 -1.06
CA ASN A 823 -75.83 -29.37 -1.43
C ASN A 823 -75.40 -29.55 -2.90
N LEU A 824 -74.26 -28.94 -3.25
CA LEU A 824 -73.08 -29.66 -3.78
C LEU A 824 -71.85 -28.72 -3.71
N ILE A 825 -71.05 -28.80 -2.65
CA ILE A 825 -69.76 -28.10 -2.57
C ILE A 825 -68.68 -29.09 -3.01
N ASN A 826 -68.04 -28.80 -4.14
CA ASN A 826 -66.80 -29.44 -4.56
C ASN A 826 -65.72 -29.15 -3.52
N THR A 827 -65.15 -30.21 -2.95
CA THR A 827 -64.07 -30.19 -1.95
C THR A 827 -62.69 -29.89 -2.56
N ALA A 828 -62.62 -29.04 -3.59
CA ALA A 828 -61.36 -28.62 -4.23
C ALA A 828 -60.95 -27.18 -3.87
N ASP A 829 -61.89 -26.31 -3.50
CA ASP A 829 -61.63 -24.86 -3.38
C ASP A 829 -61.38 -24.37 -1.93
N LEU A 830 -61.15 -25.28 -0.97
CA LEU A 830 -61.01 -24.93 0.46
C LEU A 830 -59.57 -24.89 0.99
N PHE A 831 -58.54 -25.13 0.16
CA PHE A 831 -57.13 -25.07 0.58
C PHE A 831 -56.29 -23.93 -0.04
N GLU A 832 -56.87 -23.06 -0.87
CA GLU A 832 -56.11 -22.05 -1.63
C GLU A 832 -56.37 -20.58 -1.24
N GLN A 833 -56.63 -20.30 0.04
CA GLN A 833 -56.64 -18.91 0.55
C GLN A 833 -55.79 -18.78 1.82
N GLN A 834 -54.50 -19.10 1.73
CA GLN A 834 -53.51 -18.45 2.60
C GLN A 834 -53.21 -17.09 1.99
N GLU A 835 -53.55 -16.00 2.69
CA GLU A 835 -53.14 -14.63 2.32
C GLU A 835 -51.64 -14.62 2.02
N MET A 836 -51.28 -14.33 0.75
CA MET A 836 -49.89 -14.23 0.32
C MET A 836 -49.23 -13.06 1.06
N LYS A 837 -48.28 -13.35 1.94
CA LYS A 837 -47.54 -12.34 2.70
C LYS A 837 -46.23 -12.03 1.98
N TYR A 838 -46.07 -10.79 1.55
CA TYR A 838 -44.78 -10.26 1.11
C TYR A 838 -44.08 -9.57 2.28
N ASP A 839 -42.79 -9.30 2.12
CA ASP A 839 -42.06 -8.44 3.05
C ASP A 839 -42.56 -6.99 3.00
N SER A 840 -42.07 -6.11 3.89
CA SER A 840 -42.48 -4.70 3.91
C SER A 840 -42.18 -3.94 2.62
N THR A 841 -41.20 -4.39 1.84
CA THR A 841 -40.85 -3.76 0.56
C THR A 841 -41.64 -4.33 -0.63
N GLY A 842 -42.24 -5.52 -0.49
CA GLY A 842 -42.94 -6.22 -1.57
C GLY A 842 -42.01 -6.97 -2.53
N MET A 843 -40.72 -7.08 -2.21
CA MET A 843 -39.69 -7.69 -3.06
C MET A 843 -39.53 -9.20 -2.84
N PHE A 844 -39.93 -9.70 -1.67
CA PHE A 844 -39.72 -11.12 -1.33
C PHE A 844 -40.97 -11.75 -0.72
N HIS A 845 -41.13 -13.05 -0.97
CA HIS A 845 -42.12 -13.88 -0.28
C HIS A 845 -41.75 -14.05 1.18
N TRP A 846 -42.73 -13.85 2.07
CA TRP A 846 -42.53 -13.82 3.51
C TRP A 846 -43.53 -14.72 4.22
N CYS A 847 -43.10 -15.36 5.30
CA CYS A 847 -43.98 -16.14 6.17
C CYS A 847 -43.85 -15.71 7.63
N ASN A 848 -44.84 -16.12 8.42
CA ASN A 848 -44.74 -16.00 9.88
C ASN A 848 -43.48 -16.74 10.36
N PRO A 849 -42.81 -16.24 11.42
CA PRO A 849 -41.61 -16.87 11.95
C PRO A 849 -41.90 -18.32 12.38
N ARG A 850 -41.17 -19.28 11.80
CA ARG A 850 -41.29 -20.71 12.14
C ARG A 850 -40.18 -21.17 13.06
N SER A 851 -40.50 -22.10 13.96
CA SER A 851 -39.47 -22.77 14.77
C SER A 851 -38.62 -23.69 13.88
N ILE A 852 -37.36 -23.91 14.25
CA ILE A 852 -36.48 -24.79 13.45
C ILE A 852 -36.98 -26.24 13.45
N GLU A 853 -37.60 -26.69 14.55
CA GLU A 853 -38.09 -28.05 14.75
C GLU A 853 -39.20 -28.42 13.77
N GLU A 854 -40.05 -27.47 13.38
CA GLU A 854 -41.08 -27.67 12.35
C GLU A 854 -40.49 -27.91 10.95
N CYS A 855 -39.25 -27.47 10.71
CA CYS A 855 -38.61 -27.56 9.40
C CYS A 855 -37.61 -28.72 9.32
N ILE A 856 -37.26 -29.34 10.45
CA ILE A 856 -36.38 -30.51 10.50
C ILE A 856 -37.16 -31.75 10.05
N LEU A 857 -36.59 -32.49 9.11
CA LEU A 857 -37.10 -33.76 8.63
C LEU A 857 -36.17 -34.88 9.05
N ASP A 858 -36.75 -35.98 9.52
CA ASP A 858 -36.03 -37.24 9.66
C ASP A 858 -35.81 -37.88 8.28
N ARG A 859 -34.81 -38.77 8.16
CA ARG A 859 -34.51 -39.47 6.89
C ARG A 859 -35.74 -40.19 6.30
N SER A 860 -36.55 -40.83 7.14
CA SER A 860 -37.78 -41.50 6.69
C SER A 860 -38.84 -40.51 6.24
N GLN A 861 -39.00 -39.38 6.95
CA GLN A 861 -39.92 -38.31 6.58
C GLN A 861 -39.52 -37.66 5.25
N ALA A 862 -38.22 -37.40 5.06
CA ALA A 862 -37.67 -36.87 3.81
C ALA A 862 -37.95 -37.81 2.63
N ALA A 863 -37.78 -39.13 2.83
CA ALA A 863 -38.06 -40.13 1.79
C ALA A 863 -39.57 -40.25 1.46
N MET A 864 -40.46 -39.99 2.43
CA MET A 864 -41.91 -39.94 2.19
C MET A 864 -42.34 -38.66 1.47
N THR A 865 -41.68 -37.53 1.74
CA THR A 865 -41.92 -36.28 1.01
C THR A 865 -41.29 -36.36 -0.38
N VAL A 866 -42.06 -36.79 -1.38
CA VAL A 866 -41.60 -36.84 -2.77
C VAL A 866 -41.42 -35.41 -3.29
N LEU A 867 -40.20 -34.89 -3.18
CA LEU A 867 -39.81 -33.58 -3.68
C LEU A 867 -39.29 -33.70 -5.11
N ASN A 868 -39.97 -33.07 -6.06
CA ASN A 868 -39.52 -32.95 -7.45
C ASN A 868 -39.23 -31.48 -7.76
N GLY A 869 -38.19 -31.21 -8.54
CA GLY A 869 -37.88 -29.84 -8.96
C GLY A 869 -37.39 -28.94 -7.81
N HIS A 870 -36.76 -29.53 -6.79
CA HIS A 870 -36.28 -28.83 -5.59
C HIS A 870 -34.77 -28.56 -5.66
N VAL A 871 -34.25 -27.73 -4.74
CA VAL A 871 -32.82 -27.40 -4.61
C VAL A 871 -32.29 -28.08 -3.34
N VAL A 872 -31.16 -28.77 -3.47
CA VAL A 872 -30.47 -29.41 -2.33
C VAL A 872 -29.23 -28.61 -2.00
N VAL A 873 -29.08 -28.21 -0.73
CA VAL A 873 -27.89 -27.52 -0.23
C VAL A 873 -27.13 -28.47 0.68
N CYS A 874 -26.01 -28.98 0.20
CA CYS A 874 -25.05 -29.78 0.94
C CYS A 874 -24.12 -28.84 1.72
N LEU A 875 -24.31 -28.77 3.03
CA LEU A 875 -23.60 -27.87 3.92
C LEU A 875 -22.57 -28.62 4.77
N PHE A 876 -21.29 -28.25 4.60
CA PHE A 876 -20.20 -28.69 5.47
C PHE A 876 -19.86 -27.60 6.46
N ALA A 877 -20.33 -27.74 7.69
CA ALA A 877 -20.08 -26.79 8.76
C ALA A 877 -20.06 -27.51 10.11
N ASP A 878 -19.22 -27.03 11.01
CA ASP A 878 -19.22 -27.41 12.42
C ASP A 878 -19.84 -26.30 13.26
N LYS A 879 -20.20 -26.60 14.50
CA LYS A 879 -20.72 -25.61 15.46
C LYS A 879 -19.88 -24.33 15.58
N ASP A 880 -18.55 -24.48 15.58
CA ASP A 880 -17.61 -23.36 15.74
C ASP A 880 -17.21 -22.70 14.40
N SER A 881 -17.76 -23.17 13.28
CA SER A 881 -17.49 -22.58 11.96
C SER A 881 -18.14 -21.19 11.83
N PRO A 882 -17.53 -20.27 11.07
CA PRO A 882 -18.09 -18.96 10.84
C PRO A 882 -19.40 -19.03 10.04
N LEU A 883 -20.23 -18.01 10.21
CA LEU A 883 -21.48 -17.90 9.47
C LEU A 883 -21.17 -17.69 7.99
N ILE A 884 -21.90 -18.36 7.11
CA ILE A 884 -21.82 -18.15 5.65
C ILE A 884 -22.78 -17.03 5.25
N GLY A 885 -23.93 -16.96 5.94
CA GLY A 885 -25.04 -16.08 5.61
C GLY A 885 -25.95 -16.69 4.54
N LEU A 886 -26.47 -17.91 4.77
CA LEU A 886 -27.39 -18.61 3.84
C LEU A 886 -28.62 -17.78 3.45
N ARG A 887 -28.98 -16.75 4.22
CA ARG A 887 -29.99 -15.76 3.84
C ARG A 887 -29.72 -15.18 2.44
N ASN A 888 -28.47 -14.87 2.11
CA ASN A 888 -28.10 -14.31 0.80
C ASN A 888 -28.25 -15.32 -0.34
N PHE A 889 -28.24 -16.62 -0.04
CA PHE A 889 -28.51 -17.68 -1.02
C PHE A 889 -30.01 -17.90 -1.22
N ILE A 890 -30.79 -17.95 -0.13
CA ILE A 890 -32.22 -18.30 -0.22
C ILE A 890 -33.07 -17.09 -0.66
N MET A 891 -32.70 -15.88 -0.27
CA MET A 891 -33.48 -14.67 -0.57
C MET A 891 -33.72 -14.45 -2.08
N PRO A 892 -32.71 -14.55 -2.98
CA PRO A 892 -32.95 -14.47 -4.42
C PRO A 892 -33.92 -15.53 -4.96
N LEU A 893 -33.90 -16.75 -4.38
CA LEU A 893 -34.83 -17.85 -4.74
C LEU A 893 -36.26 -17.64 -4.22
N ARG A 894 -36.49 -16.57 -3.45
CA ARG A 894 -37.78 -16.20 -2.86
C ARG A 894 -38.22 -14.82 -3.33
N SER A 895 -37.67 -14.34 -4.45
CA SER A 895 -38.11 -13.10 -5.10
C SER A 895 -39.62 -13.13 -5.40
N SER A 896 -40.29 -11.98 -5.25
CA SER A 896 -41.70 -11.81 -5.58
C SER A 896 -42.01 -11.94 -7.06
N ASN A 897 -40.99 -11.98 -7.93
CA ASN A 897 -41.14 -12.23 -9.37
C ASN A 897 -41.66 -13.64 -9.68
N PHE A 898 -41.46 -14.59 -8.76
CA PHE A 898 -41.97 -15.95 -8.89
C PHE A 898 -43.32 -16.08 -8.19
N HIS A 899 -44.24 -16.83 -8.79
CA HIS A 899 -45.46 -17.20 -8.10
C HIS A 899 -45.15 -18.22 -6.99
N TYR A 900 -45.99 -18.25 -5.95
CA TYR A 900 -45.74 -19.11 -4.78
C TYR A 900 -45.58 -20.60 -5.15
N HIS A 901 -46.32 -21.10 -6.16
CA HIS A 901 -46.20 -22.48 -6.63
C HIS A 901 -44.90 -22.76 -7.41
N GLU A 902 -44.36 -21.75 -8.11
CA GLU A 902 -43.09 -21.82 -8.86
C GLU A 902 -41.85 -21.81 -7.95
N LEU A 903 -42.01 -21.38 -6.69
CA LEU A 903 -40.92 -21.38 -5.72
C LEU A 903 -40.37 -22.80 -5.50
N LYS A 904 -39.10 -22.97 -5.85
CA LYS A 904 -38.34 -24.21 -5.63
C LYS A 904 -38.17 -24.45 -4.13
N HIS A 905 -38.58 -25.62 -3.66
CA HIS A 905 -38.35 -26.04 -2.27
C HIS A 905 -36.85 -26.19 -2.01
N VAL A 906 -36.34 -25.68 -0.89
CA VAL A 906 -34.91 -25.76 -0.55
C VAL A 906 -34.75 -26.73 0.60
N VAL A 907 -33.97 -27.80 0.38
CA VAL A 907 -33.62 -28.80 1.41
C VAL A 907 -32.15 -28.63 1.76
N ILE A 908 -31.87 -28.28 3.01
CA ILE A 908 -30.51 -28.16 3.53
C ILE A 908 -30.12 -29.46 4.22
N VAL A 909 -29.01 -30.07 3.79
CA VAL A 909 -28.43 -31.28 4.38
C VAL A 909 -27.15 -30.86 5.09
N GLY A 910 -27.11 -30.99 6.42
CA GLY A 910 -25.94 -30.61 7.22
C GLY A 910 -26.17 -30.73 8.72
N ASP A 911 -25.24 -30.19 9.49
CA ASP A 911 -25.33 -30.15 10.95
C ASP A 911 -26.39 -29.15 11.42
N VAL A 912 -27.34 -29.65 12.22
CA VAL A 912 -28.40 -28.85 12.81
C VAL A 912 -27.85 -27.85 13.84
N GLU A 913 -26.76 -28.17 14.55
CA GLU A 913 -26.20 -27.25 15.54
C GLU A 913 -25.74 -25.94 14.88
N TYR A 914 -25.03 -26.04 13.76
CA TYR A 914 -24.66 -24.86 12.95
C TYR A 914 -25.89 -24.10 12.45
N LEU A 915 -26.87 -24.81 11.88
CA LEU A 915 -28.08 -24.19 11.32
C LEU A 915 -28.93 -23.47 12.37
N ARG A 916 -28.89 -23.87 13.65
CA ARG A 916 -29.57 -23.13 14.74
C ARG A 916 -29.05 -21.70 14.87
N HIS A 917 -27.78 -21.45 14.59
CA HIS A 917 -27.19 -20.11 14.62
C HIS A 917 -27.70 -19.26 13.44
N GLU A 918 -27.75 -19.82 12.24
CA GLU A 918 -28.21 -19.10 11.03
C GLU A 918 -29.75 -18.98 10.92
N TRP A 919 -30.52 -19.85 11.58
CA TRP A 919 -31.99 -19.91 11.45
C TRP A 919 -32.69 -18.60 11.79
N LYS A 920 -32.12 -17.79 12.69
CA LYS A 920 -32.61 -16.43 13.01
C LYS A 920 -32.74 -15.53 11.79
N THR A 921 -32.00 -15.80 10.71
CA THR A 921 -32.08 -15.04 9.46
C THR A 921 -32.98 -15.68 8.41
N LEU A 922 -33.35 -16.95 8.58
CA LEU A 922 -34.08 -17.77 7.59
C LEU A 922 -35.55 -18.05 7.97
N HIS A 923 -35.90 -17.98 9.26
CA HIS A 923 -37.19 -18.37 9.81
C HIS A 923 -38.44 -17.70 9.19
N ASN A 924 -38.27 -16.59 8.47
CA ASN A 924 -39.34 -15.87 7.77
C ASN A 924 -39.50 -16.26 6.28
N LEU A 925 -38.68 -17.18 5.77
CA LEU A 925 -38.72 -17.57 4.37
C LEU A 925 -39.52 -18.87 4.19
N PRO A 926 -40.40 -18.96 3.18
CA PRO A 926 -41.24 -20.13 2.95
C PRO A 926 -40.47 -21.28 2.27
N LYS A 927 -41.03 -22.50 2.32
CA LYS A 927 -40.55 -23.70 1.61
C LYS A 927 -39.07 -24.04 1.86
N ILE A 928 -38.70 -24.14 3.13
CA ILE A 928 -37.37 -24.57 3.58
C ILE A 928 -37.55 -25.81 4.44
N SER A 929 -36.73 -26.82 4.21
CA SER A 929 -36.62 -28.02 5.05
C SER A 929 -35.15 -28.30 5.37
N ILE A 930 -34.90 -28.89 6.53
CA ILE A 930 -33.56 -29.24 7.01
C ILE A 930 -33.53 -30.74 7.24
N LEU A 931 -32.57 -31.45 6.66
CA LEU A 931 -32.27 -32.83 6.99
C LEU A 931 -31.02 -32.85 7.87
N ASN A 932 -31.16 -33.36 9.10
CA ASN A 932 -30.03 -33.61 9.97
C ASN A 932 -29.22 -34.79 9.44
N GLY A 933 -28.11 -34.53 8.76
CA GLY A 933 -27.32 -35.56 8.10
C GLY A 933 -26.02 -35.04 7.54
N ASN A 934 -25.20 -35.96 7.04
CA ASN A 934 -23.92 -35.61 6.43
C ASN A 934 -24.06 -35.67 4.89
N PRO A 935 -23.68 -34.63 4.13
CA PRO A 935 -23.73 -34.69 2.67
C PRO A 935 -22.87 -35.80 2.03
N LEU A 936 -21.89 -36.36 2.74
CA LEU A 936 -21.11 -37.52 2.27
C LEU A 936 -21.89 -38.85 2.39
N SER A 937 -22.96 -38.87 3.17
CA SER A 937 -23.81 -40.04 3.36
C SER A 937 -24.75 -40.22 2.17
N ARG A 938 -24.51 -41.27 1.38
CA ARG A 938 -25.38 -41.63 0.25
C ARG A 938 -26.82 -41.92 0.67
N ALA A 939 -27.04 -42.37 1.90
CA ALA A 939 -28.37 -42.65 2.43
C ALA A 939 -29.19 -41.36 2.60
N ASP A 940 -28.55 -40.28 3.08
CA ASP A 940 -29.20 -38.99 3.26
C ASP A 940 -29.50 -38.34 1.91
N LEU A 941 -28.55 -38.39 0.98
CA LEU A 941 -28.75 -37.88 -0.38
C LEU A 941 -29.86 -38.63 -1.16
N ARG A 942 -29.99 -39.95 -0.97
CA ARG A 942 -31.09 -40.74 -1.54
C ARG A 942 -32.43 -40.36 -0.91
N ALA A 943 -32.48 -40.15 0.40
CA ALA A 943 -33.71 -39.78 1.10
C ALA A 943 -34.27 -38.42 0.64
N VAL A 944 -33.40 -37.50 0.21
CA VAL A 944 -33.81 -36.18 -0.34
C VAL A 944 -34.21 -36.27 -1.82
N ASN A 945 -34.07 -37.43 -2.48
CA ASN A 945 -34.30 -37.59 -3.93
C ASN A 945 -33.40 -36.67 -4.77
N ILE A 946 -32.08 -36.69 -4.51
CA ILE A 946 -31.11 -35.85 -5.22
C ILE A 946 -31.13 -36.04 -6.76
N ASN A 947 -31.56 -37.19 -7.26
CA ASN A 947 -31.75 -37.45 -8.69
C ASN A 947 -32.88 -36.61 -9.33
N LEU A 948 -33.84 -36.15 -8.53
CA LEU A 948 -34.96 -35.30 -8.97
C LEU A 948 -34.76 -33.82 -8.61
N CYS A 949 -33.60 -33.46 -8.06
CA CYS A 949 -33.29 -32.06 -7.76
C CYS A 949 -32.89 -31.30 -9.03
N VAL A 950 -33.19 -30.00 -9.06
CA VAL A 950 -32.78 -29.12 -10.18
C VAL A 950 -31.31 -28.77 -10.08
N MET A 951 -30.85 -28.53 -8.85
CA MET A 951 -29.48 -28.14 -8.57
C MET A 951 -29.09 -28.65 -7.18
N CYS A 952 -27.92 -29.26 -7.10
CA CYS A 952 -27.26 -29.57 -5.84
C CYS A 952 -26.13 -28.57 -5.62
N VAL A 953 -26.24 -27.77 -4.55
CA VAL A 953 -25.26 -26.74 -4.17
C VAL A 953 -24.42 -27.27 -3.03
N ILE A 954 -23.10 -27.23 -3.15
CA ILE A 954 -22.17 -27.69 -2.13
C ILE A 954 -21.45 -26.48 -1.55
N ILE A 955 -21.55 -26.28 -0.23
CA ILE A 955 -20.96 -25.14 0.47
C ILE A 955 -20.17 -25.66 1.68
N SER A 956 -18.95 -25.16 1.82
CA SER A 956 -18.13 -25.39 3.01
C SER A 956 -18.00 -24.09 3.82
N ALA A 957 -18.30 -24.17 5.12
CA ALA A 957 -18.08 -23.13 6.12
C ALA A 957 -16.80 -23.39 6.94
N ARG A 958 -16.21 -24.58 6.83
CA ARG A 958 -15.08 -25.00 7.67
C ARG A 958 -13.86 -24.15 7.35
N ILE A 959 -13.25 -23.61 8.39
CA ILE A 959 -11.99 -22.88 8.28
C ILE A 959 -10.89 -23.93 8.08
N PRO A 960 -10.05 -23.83 7.03
CA PRO A 960 -8.89 -24.70 6.88
C PRO A 960 -7.97 -24.53 8.09
N ASN A 961 -7.51 -25.64 8.68
CA ASN A 961 -6.51 -25.55 9.73
C ASN A 961 -5.26 -24.84 9.17
N PRO A 962 -4.68 -23.85 9.86
CA PRO A 962 -3.49 -23.14 9.37
C PRO A 962 -2.25 -24.04 9.24
N ASN A 963 -2.28 -25.23 9.85
CA ASN A 963 -1.25 -26.25 9.74
C ASN A 963 -1.48 -27.25 8.58
N GLU A 964 -2.63 -27.17 7.90
CA GLU A 964 -2.94 -27.99 6.72
C GLU A 964 -2.53 -27.26 5.44
N ASP A 965 -2.13 -28.01 4.42
CA ASP A 965 -1.78 -27.43 3.12
C ASP A 965 -2.98 -26.68 2.51
N PRO A 966 -2.79 -25.48 1.95
CA PRO A 966 -3.88 -24.68 1.38
C PRO A 966 -4.60 -25.41 0.23
N THR A 967 -3.93 -26.35 -0.44
CA THR A 967 -4.51 -27.19 -1.49
C THR A 967 -5.57 -28.16 -0.98
N LEU A 968 -5.61 -28.44 0.34
CA LEU A 968 -6.59 -29.34 0.96
C LEU A 968 -7.84 -28.62 1.47
N ALA A 969 -7.92 -27.29 1.34
CA ALA A 969 -9.04 -26.49 1.82
C ALA A 969 -10.40 -26.97 1.27
N ASP A 970 -10.45 -27.40 0.01
CA ASP A 970 -11.70 -27.80 -0.68
C ASP A 970 -11.96 -29.33 -0.70
N LYS A 971 -11.24 -30.11 0.12
CA LYS A 971 -11.28 -31.59 0.09
C LYS A 971 -12.70 -32.16 0.20
N GLU A 972 -13.53 -31.61 1.08
CA GLU A 972 -14.90 -32.10 1.34
C GLU A 972 -15.85 -31.79 0.20
N ALA A 973 -15.75 -30.59 -0.37
CA ALA A 973 -16.58 -30.18 -1.50
C ALA A 973 -16.29 -31.06 -2.73
N ILE A 974 -15.01 -31.33 -3.01
CA ILE A 974 -14.59 -32.21 -4.10
C ILE A 974 -15.10 -33.64 -3.86
N LEU A 975 -14.88 -34.21 -2.67
CA LEU A 975 -15.32 -35.57 -2.33
C LEU A 975 -16.84 -35.71 -2.41
N ALA A 976 -17.60 -34.74 -1.93
CA ALA A 976 -19.06 -34.73 -2.03
C ALA A 976 -19.52 -34.70 -3.50
N SER A 977 -18.90 -33.84 -4.32
CA SER A 977 -19.23 -33.76 -5.75
C SER A 977 -18.95 -35.06 -6.50
N LEU A 978 -17.84 -35.73 -6.21
CA LEU A 978 -17.47 -37.03 -6.78
C LEU A 978 -18.41 -38.13 -6.30
N ASN A 979 -18.78 -38.10 -5.01
CA ASN A 979 -19.71 -39.06 -4.43
C ASN A 979 -21.08 -38.99 -5.11
N ILE A 980 -21.63 -37.78 -5.28
CA ILE A 980 -22.92 -37.56 -5.97
C ILE A 980 -22.85 -38.06 -7.42
N LYS A 981 -21.76 -37.71 -8.15
CA LYS A 981 -21.56 -38.16 -9.54
C LYS A 981 -21.44 -39.68 -9.68
N ALA A 982 -20.97 -40.37 -8.64
CA ALA A 982 -20.80 -41.82 -8.62
C ALA A 982 -22.04 -42.58 -8.12
N MET A 983 -23.14 -41.91 -7.77
CA MET A 983 -24.37 -42.57 -7.32
C MET A 983 -25.18 -43.13 -8.48
N GLU A 984 -25.62 -44.38 -8.33
CA GLU A 984 -26.56 -45.04 -9.25
C GLU A 984 -27.96 -45.09 -8.61
N PHE A 985 -28.99 -44.95 -9.45
CA PHE A 985 -30.40 -44.99 -9.10
C PHE A 985 -31.11 -46.03 -9.96
N GLU A 986 -31.93 -46.89 -9.35
CA GLU A 986 -32.74 -47.85 -10.10
C GLU A 986 -33.99 -47.15 -10.66
N GLU A 987 -34.16 -47.17 -11.99
CA GLU A 987 -35.39 -46.71 -12.66
C GLU A 987 -36.52 -47.73 -12.45
N GLY A 988 -36.98 -47.88 -11.21
CA GLY A 988 -38.10 -48.75 -10.84
C GLY A 988 -39.41 -47.97 -10.61
N LEU A 989 -40.38 -48.18 -11.50
CA LEU A 989 -41.83 -47.97 -11.28
C LEU A 989 -42.43 -46.53 -11.33
N LEU A 990 -41.97 -45.64 -12.22
CA LEU A 990 -42.64 -44.34 -12.49
C LEU A 990 -42.92 -44.07 -13.98
N ASN A 991 -43.14 -45.12 -14.79
CA ASN A 991 -43.49 -45.01 -16.21
C ASN A 991 -45.01 -44.96 -16.52
N THR A 992 -45.85 -44.53 -15.59
CA THR A 992 -47.30 -44.31 -15.85
C THR A 992 -47.74 -42.85 -15.85
N ILE A 993 -46.81 -41.90 -16.01
CA ILE A 993 -47.15 -40.54 -16.42
C ILE A 993 -46.34 -40.29 -17.70
N PRO A 994 -46.97 -39.93 -18.83
CA PRO A 994 -46.25 -39.74 -20.07
C PRO A 994 -45.39 -38.48 -19.92
N VAL A 995 -44.12 -38.67 -19.58
CA VAL A 995 -43.10 -37.68 -19.91
C VAL A 995 -43.01 -37.74 -21.42
N GLN A 996 -43.58 -36.73 -22.10
CA GLN A 996 -43.25 -36.45 -23.49
C GLN A 996 -41.72 -36.38 -23.56
N ARG A 997 -41.10 -37.43 -24.09
CA ARG A 997 -39.84 -37.26 -24.82
C ARG A 997 -40.17 -36.31 -25.95
N VAL A 998 -39.89 -35.02 -25.76
CA VAL A 998 -39.83 -34.08 -26.86
C VAL A 998 -38.61 -34.48 -27.67
N VAL A 999 -38.84 -35.40 -28.61
CA VAL A 999 -38.13 -35.38 -29.89
C VAL A 999 -38.43 -33.99 -30.45
N VAL A 1000 -37.42 -33.13 -30.50
CA VAL A 1000 -37.50 -31.85 -31.19
C VAL A 1000 -37.85 -32.15 -32.65
N PRO A 1001 -39.07 -31.83 -33.14
CA PRO A 1001 -39.32 -31.83 -34.56
C PRO A 1001 -38.70 -30.54 -35.09
N THR A 1002 -37.76 -30.67 -36.02
CA THR A 1002 -37.37 -29.56 -36.88
C THR A 1002 -38.60 -29.05 -37.64
N VAL A 1003 -39.17 -27.93 -37.20
CA VAL A 1003 -40.22 -27.17 -37.88
C VAL A 1003 -39.81 -25.69 -37.80
N PRO A 1004 -39.93 -24.92 -38.90
CA PRO A 1004 -39.20 -23.68 -39.10
C PRO A 1004 -39.67 -22.55 -38.18
N LEU A 1005 -38.71 -21.72 -37.78
CA LEU A 1005 -38.87 -20.44 -37.10
C LEU A 1005 -39.98 -19.58 -37.74
N PRO A 1006 -41.01 -19.17 -36.99
CA PRO A 1006 -41.60 -17.85 -37.15
C PRO A 1006 -40.74 -16.86 -36.37
N ASN A 1007 -40.40 -15.76 -37.03
CA ASN A 1007 -39.73 -14.61 -36.43
C ASN A 1007 -40.44 -14.14 -35.16
N THR A 1008 -39.68 -13.65 -34.18
CA THR A 1008 -40.07 -13.11 -32.84
C THR A 1008 -40.15 -14.16 -31.72
N GLY A 1009 -39.07 -14.30 -30.93
CA GLY A 1009 -39.09 -15.22 -29.78
C GLY A 1009 -37.83 -15.29 -28.91
N ALA A 1010 -36.66 -14.82 -29.37
CA ALA A 1010 -35.41 -14.89 -28.59
C ALA A 1010 -35.37 -13.95 -27.37
N PHE A 1011 -36.24 -12.94 -27.29
CA PHE A 1011 -36.26 -11.94 -26.22
C PHE A 1011 -36.94 -12.38 -24.92
N SER A 1012 -37.73 -13.47 -24.92
CA SER A 1012 -38.54 -13.89 -23.77
C SER A 1012 -37.79 -14.75 -22.74
N LEU A 1013 -36.73 -15.45 -23.14
CA LEU A 1013 -36.00 -16.36 -22.25
C LEU A 1013 -34.97 -15.62 -21.38
N LEU A 1014 -34.44 -14.49 -21.86
CA LEU A 1014 -33.54 -13.64 -21.08
C LEU A 1014 -34.29 -12.78 -20.05
N SER A 1015 -35.57 -12.48 -20.24
CA SER A 1015 -36.36 -11.68 -19.29
C SER A 1015 -36.85 -12.46 -18.06
N GLN A 1016 -36.89 -13.80 -18.12
CA GLN A 1016 -37.33 -14.63 -16.99
C GLN A 1016 -36.18 -15.04 -16.05
N ILE A 1017 -34.93 -14.83 -16.46
CA ILE A 1017 -33.73 -15.28 -15.72
C ILE A 1017 -33.10 -14.15 -14.89
N TRP A 1018 -33.54 -12.91 -15.09
CA TRP A 1018 -32.81 -11.70 -14.65
C TRP A 1018 -33.65 -10.66 -13.90
N ILE A 1019 -34.85 -11.02 -13.45
CA ILE A 1019 -35.66 -10.19 -12.57
C ILE A 1019 -35.65 -10.81 -11.18
#